data_AF-A0A9W8CTH3-F1
#
_entry.id   AF-A0A9W8CTH3-F1
#
_cell.length_a   1.000
_cell.length_b   1.000
_cell.length_c   1.000
_cell.angle_alpha   90.00
_cell.angle_beta   90.00
_cell.angle_gamma   90.00
#
_symmetry.space_group_name_H-M   'P 1'
#
loop_
_entity.id
_entity.type
_entity.pdbx_description
1 polymer ?
#
loop_
_entity_poly.entity_id
_entity_poly.type
_entity_poly.pdbx_seq_one_letter_code
_entity_poly.pdbx_strand_id
1 'polypeptide(L)'
;MGPKQREMDGVVRTIHETIERQDKERAARGEKPTLLVLLGDHAMNEIGNHGGSSRLETSTVFVFVGQGVGATPVDGRGALEALMETEVQQSSLVPTLALLFGIPIPKNNLGLPLPALLDGYAEHERLHMLQTAAAQIYAVARANDRTARAVSQQVVARDARRLASAADCDGQGAIGSTLQCKYEAALAAHRQAAQGRMTSIQAERAYYAFMEHASEHLSRAAGNYGLGAMTAGMAAMAAAAAGLALLYQRGCTGLVRPSGRLAVGWPAAALWATYLLSLSSSSLIEEEHQFWYFWVQTLLALRLLTSSGRGGALRTLLQMATFRVVRAWNQTGQKWAGEHDIRRSLIDPQNACVLWALAAAALVPVNVWAAHRLRWHRGALWPRVSRGLLAYGSACALLYHMDRAQAWAVLGAGEPLVRAARGLAPSDPLLLARTVFATALLQVAVCCATLRSAGLAHAAEAALAGAMPVFLLLARPHSFGVFGLFFVILALFPPGGDGTRGWLRPPIALVLFGLAHASFFALGNSNSLASLDLSNAYAGVAQYDEVQVGLLVFLANWAGPLWWALAAAAVLAQEHSTVDRLAPRLAELAVAAHLWQATALLMLSAVATLLRSHLFVWSVFSPRYLYQVAWLVAFYLGSGTVGGAVG
;
A
#
# COMPACT_ATOMS: atom_id res chain seq x y z
N MET A 1 30.36 3.72 11.94
CA MET A 1 29.47 3.45 13.10
C MET A 1 30.06 3.86 14.46
N GLY A 2 31.35 3.61 14.75
CA GLY A 2 31.93 3.82 16.09
C GLY A 2 31.65 5.16 16.80
N PRO A 3 31.72 6.33 16.14
CA PRO A 3 31.36 7.59 16.78
C PRO A 3 29.90 7.67 17.23
N LYS A 4 28.96 7.17 16.41
CA LYS A 4 27.52 7.18 16.73
C LYS A 4 27.17 6.19 17.84
N GLN A 5 27.83 5.03 17.86
CA GLN A 5 27.67 4.06 18.96
C GLN A 5 28.16 4.64 20.30
N ARG A 6 29.27 5.40 20.32
CA ARG A 6 29.72 6.11 21.52
C ARG A 6 28.74 7.21 21.97
N GLU A 7 28.14 7.92 21.02
CA GLU A 7 27.08 8.89 21.33
C GLU A 7 25.87 8.20 21.97
N MET A 8 25.41 7.08 21.39
CA MET A 8 24.32 6.27 21.95
C MET A 8 24.63 5.74 23.35
N ASP A 9 25.85 5.24 23.58
CA ASP A 9 26.31 4.80 24.91
C ASP A 9 26.24 5.94 25.93
N GLY A 10 26.62 7.16 25.52
CA GLY A 10 26.47 8.36 26.34
C GLY A 10 25.01 8.65 26.71
N VAL A 11 24.09 8.53 25.75
CA VAL A 11 22.64 8.72 25.99
C VAL A 11 22.10 7.66 26.94
N VAL A 12 22.44 6.38 26.73
CA VAL A 12 22.02 5.27 27.61
C VAL A 12 22.53 5.50 29.03
N ARG A 13 23.79 5.93 29.19
CA ARG A 13 24.35 6.29 30.50
C ARG A 13 23.56 7.41 31.17
N THR A 14 23.24 8.48 30.47
CA THR A 14 22.44 9.59 31.01
C THR A 14 21.04 9.13 31.46
N ILE A 15 20.40 8.24 30.70
CA ILE A 15 19.10 7.65 31.07
C ILE A 15 19.25 6.83 32.35
N HIS A 16 20.25 5.94 32.41
CA HIS A 16 20.50 5.07 33.56
C HIS A 16 20.78 5.86 34.84
N GLU A 17 21.70 6.82 34.80
CA GLU A 17 22.04 7.68 35.95
C GLU A 17 20.81 8.50 36.44
N THR A 18 19.95 8.91 35.51
CA THR A 18 18.70 9.61 35.84
C THR A 18 17.72 8.69 36.54
N ILE A 19 17.57 7.45 36.06
CA ILE A 19 16.74 6.43 36.69
C ILE A 19 17.25 6.12 38.10
N GLU A 20 18.55 5.90 38.28
CA GLU A 20 19.13 5.62 39.60
C GLU A 20 18.83 6.74 40.61
N ARG A 21 18.92 8.00 40.19
CA ARG A 21 18.58 9.14 41.04
C ARG A 21 17.09 9.13 41.41
N GLN A 22 16.20 8.93 40.44
CA GLN A 22 14.76 8.90 40.67
C GLN A 22 14.34 7.71 41.54
N ASP A 23 14.95 6.54 41.34
CA ASP A 23 14.63 5.33 42.09
C ASP A 23 15.04 5.44 43.56
N LYS A 24 16.11 6.19 43.90
CA LYS A 24 16.42 6.53 45.30
C LYS A 24 15.28 7.32 45.95
N GLU A 25 14.66 8.25 45.22
CA GLU A 25 13.52 9.02 45.71
C GLU A 25 12.24 8.16 45.79
N ARG A 26 12.02 7.27 44.81
CA ARG A 26 10.91 6.30 44.82
C ARG A 26 11.00 5.36 46.01
N ALA A 27 12.19 4.82 46.28
CA ALA A 27 12.45 3.93 47.40
C ALA A 27 12.12 4.61 48.73
N ALA A 28 12.44 5.89 48.88
CA ALA A 28 12.07 6.68 50.07
C ALA A 28 10.54 6.83 50.25
N ARG A 29 9.76 6.71 49.16
CA ARG A 29 8.29 6.70 49.17
C ARG A 29 7.68 5.28 49.23
N GLY A 30 8.50 4.23 49.32
CA GLY A 30 8.04 2.85 49.27
C GLY A 30 7.52 2.41 47.90
N GLU A 31 7.86 3.13 46.83
CA GLU A 31 7.51 2.77 45.45
C GLU A 31 8.48 1.72 44.89
N LYS A 32 8.02 0.93 43.91
CA LYS A 32 8.88 -0.03 43.19
C LYS A 32 9.90 0.71 42.30
N PRO A 33 11.12 0.15 42.13
CA PRO A 33 12.12 0.71 41.24
C PRO A 33 11.69 0.61 39.76
N THR A 34 12.37 1.35 38.90
CA THR A 34 12.14 1.38 37.47
C THR A 34 12.80 0.17 36.80
N LEU A 35 12.09 -0.48 35.87
CA LEU A 35 12.68 -1.47 34.97
C LEU A 35 13.13 -0.78 33.68
N LEU A 36 14.44 -0.76 33.41
CA LEU A 36 14.98 -0.31 32.14
C LEU A 36 15.17 -1.50 31.20
N VAL A 37 14.59 -1.42 30.01
CA VAL A 37 14.76 -2.44 28.95
C VAL A 37 15.44 -1.78 27.76
N LEU A 38 16.63 -2.26 27.43
CA LEU A 38 17.40 -1.82 26.27
C LEU A 38 17.33 -2.89 25.19
N LEU A 39 16.79 -2.56 24.02
CA LEU A 39 16.70 -3.47 22.88
C LEU A 39 16.96 -2.75 21.55
N GLY A 40 17.46 -3.51 20.57
CA GLY A 40 17.42 -3.14 19.16
C GLY A 40 16.23 -3.79 18.46
N ASP A 41 15.71 -3.16 17.41
CA ASP A 41 14.68 -3.73 16.54
C ASP A 41 15.29 -4.76 15.58
N HIS A 42 16.38 -4.40 14.91
CA HIS A 42 17.18 -5.28 14.08
C HIS A 42 18.66 -4.90 14.14
N ALA A 43 19.52 -5.75 13.58
CA ALA A 43 20.94 -5.46 13.42
C ALA A 43 21.25 -5.05 11.97
N MET A 44 22.53 -4.99 11.61
CA MET A 44 23.00 -4.61 10.28
C MET A 44 24.14 -5.52 9.87
N ASN A 45 24.21 -5.84 8.57
CA ASN A 45 25.36 -6.53 8.00
C ASN A 45 26.58 -5.58 7.88
N GLU A 46 27.71 -6.14 7.45
CA GLU A 46 29.00 -5.43 7.36
C GLU A 46 28.99 -4.24 6.38
N ILE A 47 28.08 -4.22 5.40
CA ILE A 47 27.91 -3.12 4.45
C ILE A 47 26.88 -2.08 4.89
N GLY A 48 26.30 -2.25 6.08
CA GLY A 48 25.34 -1.32 6.66
C GLY A 48 23.91 -1.44 6.12
N ASN A 49 23.52 -2.64 5.70
CA ASN A 49 22.15 -2.96 5.27
C ASN A 49 21.48 -3.93 6.27
N HIS A 50 20.15 -4.06 6.18
CA HIS A 50 19.36 -4.97 7.02
C HIS A 50 18.18 -5.56 6.23
N GLY A 51 17.39 -6.44 6.86
CA GLY A 51 16.27 -7.12 6.22
C GLY A 51 16.62 -8.45 5.54
N GLY A 52 17.83 -8.98 5.77
CA GLY A 52 18.13 -10.38 5.57
C GLY A 52 17.76 -11.24 6.78
N SER A 53 17.95 -12.56 6.64
CA SER A 53 17.81 -13.53 7.73
C SER A 53 19.17 -13.98 8.29
N SER A 54 20.24 -13.23 8.02
CA SER A 54 21.57 -13.56 8.50
C SER A 54 21.67 -13.35 10.01
N ARG A 55 22.56 -14.08 10.69
CA ARG A 55 22.77 -13.92 12.14
C ARG A 55 23.21 -12.49 12.47
N LEU A 56 24.07 -11.89 11.64
CA LEU A 56 24.53 -10.51 11.81
C LEU A 56 23.39 -9.46 11.67
N GLU A 57 22.33 -9.76 10.94
CA GLU A 57 21.18 -8.85 10.76
C GLU A 57 20.06 -9.08 11.78
N THR A 58 20.00 -10.27 12.38
CA THR A 58 18.93 -10.68 13.32
C THR A 58 19.36 -10.69 14.78
N SER A 59 20.66 -10.78 15.07
CA SER A 59 21.20 -10.73 16.44
C SER A 59 21.34 -9.29 16.92
N THR A 60 20.43 -8.86 17.80
CA THR A 60 20.43 -7.53 18.43
C THR A 60 20.78 -7.59 19.91
N VAL A 61 21.14 -6.44 20.49
CA VAL A 61 21.23 -6.29 21.95
C VAL A 61 19.83 -6.41 22.56
N PHE A 62 19.71 -7.15 23.66
CA PHE A 62 18.51 -7.24 24.47
C PHE A 62 18.86 -7.40 25.96
N VAL A 63 18.70 -6.34 26.74
CA VAL A 63 19.17 -6.25 28.13
C VAL A 63 18.08 -5.69 29.04
N PHE A 64 17.91 -6.30 30.21
CA PHE A 64 17.07 -5.80 31.29
C PHE A 64 17.96 -5.30 32.43
N VAL A 65 17.65 -4.11 32.95
CA VAL A 65 18.42 -3.44 34.02
C VAL A 65 17.44 -3.02 35.14
N GLY A 66 17.73 -3.43 36.38
CA GLY A 66 16.94 -3.07 37.57
C GLY A 66 17.31 -3.85 38.84
N GLN A 67 16.97 -3.31 40.02
CA GLN A 67 17.16 -3.97 41.32
C GLN A 67 16.06 -5.03 41.53
N GLY A 68 16.43 -6.31 41.52
CA GLY A 68 15.50 -7.44 41.78
C GLY A 68 15.40 -8.49 40.68
N VAL A 69 16.10 -8.31 39.56
CA VAL A 69 16.45 -9.45 38.69
C VAL A 69 17.51 -10.25 39.44
N GLY A 70 17.30 -11.55 39.67
CA GLY A 70 18.13 -12.43 40.50
C GLY A 70 19.56 -12.67 39.98
N ALA A 71 20.14 -11.74 39.24
CA ALA A 71 21.52 -11.79 38.81
C ALA A 71 22.44 -11.58 40.02
N THR A 72 23.14 -12.64 40.41
CA THR A 72 24.38 -12.50 41.17
C THR A 72 25.26 -11.46 40.49
N PRO A 73 25.82 -10.47 41.21
CA PRO A 73 26.73 -9.51 40.60
C PRO A 73 27.95 -10.29 40.12
N VAL A 74 28.05 -10.50 38.82
CA VAL A 74 29.29 -10.97 38.20
C VAL A 74 30.03 -9.71 37.80
N ASP A 75 31.15 -9.41 38.46
CA ASP A 75 31.95 -8.24 38.13
C ASP A 75 32.60 -8.38 36.74
N GLY A 76 32.57 -7.30 35.95
CA GLY A 76 33.43 -7.11 34.78
C GLY A 76 33.01 -7.83 33.48
N ARG A 77 34.03 -8.21 32.68
CA ARG A 77 33.88 -8.80 31.33
C ARG A 77 33.12 -10.13 31.32
N GLY A 78 33.17 -10.89 32.41
CA GLY A 78 32.48 -12.19 32.50
C GLY A 78 30.96 -12.08 32.49
N ALA A 79 30.38 -10.99 33.01
CA ALA A 79 28.94 -10.75 32.91
C ALA A 79 28.48 -10.49 31.47
N LEU A 80 29.29 -9.73 30.72
CA LEU A 80 29.01 -9.45 29.31
C LEU A 80 29.16 -10.72 28.46
N GLU A 81 30.18 -11.53 28.72
CA GLU A 81 30.36 -12.83 28.05
C GLU A 81 29.18 -13.78 28.34
N ALA A 82 28.74 -13.91 29.58
CA ALA A 82 27.57 -14.72 29.94
C ALA A 82 26.26 -14.20 29.32
N LEU A 83 26.08 -12.87 29.23
CA LEU A 83 24.94 -12.26 28.53
C LEU A 83 25.00 -12.51 27.01
N MET A 84 26.20 -12.55 26.42
CA MET A 84 26.40 -12.84 24.99
C MET A 84 26.24 -14.32 24.64
N GLU A 85 26.37 -15.23 25.62
CA GLU A 85 26.13 -16.67 25.43
C GLU A 85 24.64 -17.04 25.44
N THR A 86 23.77 -16.17 25.95
CA THR A 86 22.33 -16.45 26.07
C THR A 86 21.56 -15.84 24.90
N GLU A 87 21.11 -16.67 23.97
CA GLU A 87 20.22 -16.26 22.88
C GLU A 87 18.75 -16.41 23.28
N VAL A 88 17.96 -15.35 23.06
CA VAL A 88 16.51 -15.36 23.29
C VAL A 88 15.79 -14.71 22.11
N GLN A 89 14.53 -15.08 21.89
CA GLN A 89 13.71 -14.44 20.87
C GLN A 89 13.17 -13.10 21.37
N GLN A 90 13.18 -12.06 20.53
CA GLN A 90 12.57 -10.76 20.86
C GLN A 90 11.06 -10.88 21.15
N SER A 91 10.38 -11.88 20.58
CA SER A 91 8.97 -12.19 20.83
C SER A 91 8.67 -12.45 22.32
N SER A 92 9.66 -12.89 23.09
CA SER A 92 9.62 -13.15 24.53
C SER A 92 9.53 -11.88 25.40
N LEU A 93 9.80 -10.69 24.86
CA LEU A 93 9.71 -9.43 25.59
C LEU A 93 8.31 -9.20 26.17
N VAL A 94 7.31 -9.26 25.30
CA VAL A 94 5.91 -8.94 25.63
C VAL A 94 5.31 -9.86 26.69
N PRO A 95 5.39 -11.21 26.59
CA PRO A 95 4.83 -12.09 27.62
C PRO A 95 5.58 -11.92 28.95
N THR A 96 6.89 -11.65 28.92
CA THR A 96 7.66 -11.41 30.15
C THR A 96 7.22 -10.13 30.83
N LEU A 97 7.12 -9.00 30.11
CA LEU A 97 6.62 -7.75 30.68
C LEU A 97 5.19 -7.88 31.18
N ALA A 98 4.32 -8.54 30.42
CA ALA A 98 2.93 -8.72 30.84
C ALA A 98 2.83 -9.43 32.20
N LEU A 99 3.62 -10.49 32.41
CA LEU A 99 3.69 -11.20 33.68
C LEU A 99 4.29 -10.35 34.81
N LEU A 100 5.39 -9.63 34.56
CA LEU A 100 6.05 -8.78 35.55
C LEU A 100 5.14 -7.63 36.03
N PHE A 101 4.31 -7.08 35.14
CA PHE A 101 3.36 -6.00 35.45
C PHE A 101 1.98 -6.50 35.88
N GLY A 102 1.74 -7.82 35.89
CA GLY A 102 0.45 -8.40 36.25
C GLY A 102 -0.68 -8.05 35.29
N ILE A 103 -0.38 -7.84 34.00
CA ILE A 103 -1.35 -7.55 32.95
C ILE A 103 -1.54 -8.75 32.01
N PRO A 104 -2.68 -8.85 31.31
CA PRO A 104 -2.90 -9.96 30.38
C PRO A 104 -1.90 -9.99 29.23
N ILE A 105 -1.41 -11.19 28.88
CA ILE A 105 -0.55 -11.40 27.70
C ILE A 105 -1.38 -11.17 26.43
N PRO A 106 -0.92 -10.36 25.45
CA PRO A 106 -1.62 -10.15 24.19
C PRO A 106 -1.95 -11.44 23.45
N LYS A 107 -3.18 -11.53 22.93
CA LYS A 107 -3.77 -12.78 22.41
C LYS A 107 -2.90 -13.52 21.38
N ASN A 108 -2.18 -12.82 20.51
CA ASN A 108 -1.43 -13.42 19.40
C ASN A 108 0.08 -13.55 19.66
N ASN A 109 0.54 -13.31 20.89
CA ASN A 109 1.96 -13.47 21.20
C ASN A 109 2.36 -14.96 21.18
N LEU A 110 3.55 -15.24 20.62
CA LEU A 110 4.13 -16.60 20.50
C LEU A 110 5.42 -16.77 21.31
N GLY A 111 5.87 -15.71 21.99
CA GLY A 111 7.09 -15.72 22.78
C GLY A 111 6.89 -16.42 24.12
N LEU A 112 8.01 -16.72 24.77
CA LEU A 112 8.04 -17.41 26.05
C LEU A 112 8.54 -16.47 27.14
N PRO A 113 8.02 -16.54 28.38
CA PRO A 113 8.57 -15.79 29.49
C PRO A 113 10.06 -16.07 29.68
N LEU A 114 10.86 -15.05 29.99
CA LEU A 114 12.31 -15.22 30.21
C LEU A 114 12.58 -15.80 31.61
N PRO A 115 13.18 -17.00 31.75
CA PRO A 115 13.36 -17.65 33.06
C PRO A 115 14.11 -16.78 34.08
N ALA A 116 15.21 -16.16 33.64
CA ALA A 116 16.08 -15.35 34.51
C ALA A 116 15.38 -14.16 35.17
N LEU A 117 14.27 -13.67 34.58
CA LEU A 117 13.48 -12.57 35.13
C LEU A 117 12.37 -13.06 36.09
N LEU A 118 12.11 -14.36 36.13
CA LEU A 118 11.12 -14.97 37.02
C LEU A 118 11.75 -15.54 38.29
N ASP A 119 13.06 -15.81 38.31
CA ASP A 119 13.74 -16.47 39.43
C ASP A 119 13.67 -15.70 40.76
N GLY A 120 13.42 -14.40 40.73
CA GLY A 120 13.22 -13.57 41.94
C GLY A 120 11.86 -13.76 42.64
N TYR A 121 10.92 -14.49 42.03
CA TYR A 121 9.57 -14.73 42.57
C TYR A 121 9.47 -16.04 43.34
N ALA A 122 8.49 -16.17 44.23
CA ALA A 122 8.28 -17.41 44.95
C ALA A 122 7.89 -18.56 44.00
N GLU A 123 8.23 -19.81 44.35
CA GLU A 123 8.00 -20.97 43.47
C GLU A 123 6.55 -21.10 43.00
N HIS A 124 5.59 -20.85 43.88
CA HIS A 124 4.16 -20.90 43.55
C HIS A 124 3.73 -19.78 42.59
N GLU A 125 4.29 -18.57 42.74
CA GLU A 125 4.03 -17.44 41.84
C GLU A 125 4.60 -17.72 40.44
N ARG A 126 5.83 -18.25 40.38
CA ARG A 126 6.50 -18.65 39.12
C ARG A 126 5.66 -19.69 38.38
N LEU A 127 5.20 -20.72 39.07
CA LEU A 127 4.33 -21.75 38.48
C LEU A 127 2.99 -21.19 37.99
N HIS A 128 2.42 -20.19 38.67
CA HIS A 128 1.19 -19.53 38.24
C HIS A 128 1.40 -18.63 37.00
N MET A 129 2.52 -17.90 36.96
CA MET A 129 2.92 -17.11 35.79
C MET A 129 3.11 -17.99 34.55
N LEU A 130 3.81 -19.12 34.70
CA LEU A 130 4.01 -20.08 33.61
C LEU A 130 2.70 -20.75 33.18
N GLN A 131 1.81 -21.06 34.11
CA GLN A 131 0.48 -21.55 33.78
C GLN A 131 -0.31 -20.54 32.93
N THR A 132 -0.21 -19.25 33.26
CA THR A 132 -0.87 -18.16 32.52
C THR A 132 -0.32 -18.03 31.11
N ALA A 133 1.01 -18.04 30.95
CA ALA A 133 1.66 -18.02 29.65
C ALA A 133 1.31 -19.25 28.81
N ALA A 134 1.36 -20.44 29.41
CA ALA A 134 1.00 -21.68 28.74
C ALA A 134 -0.47 -21.69 28.30
N ALA A 135 -1.39 -21.19 29.14
CA ALA A 135 -2.79 -21.09 28.78
C ALA A 135 -3.03 -20.13 27.60
N GLN A 136 -2.32 -19.00 27.54
CA GLN A 136 -2.41 -18.06 26.42
C GLN A 136 -1.93 -18.70 25.11
N ILE A 137 -0.70 -19.24 25.06
CA ILE A 137 -0.18 -19.83 23.82
C ILE A 137 -0.97 -21.07 23.39
N TYR A 138 -1.49 -21.84 24.36
CA TYR A 138 -2.39 -22.95 24.08
C TYR A 138 -3.70 -22.50 23.42
N ALA A 139 -4.26 -21.36 23.87
CA ALA A 139 -5.45 -20.79 23.24
C ALA A 139 -5.17 -20.41 21.77
N VAL A 140 -4.00 -19.86 21.47
CA VAL A 140 -3.56 -19.57 20.09
C VAL A 140 -3.40 -20.85 19.29
N ALA A 141 -2.73 -21.85 19.85
CA ALA A 141 -2.51 -23.13 19.20
C ALA A 141 -3.85 -23.82 18.88
N ARG A 142 -4.77 -23.90 19.83
CA ARG A 142 -6.13 -24.40 19.59
C ARG A 142 -6.91 -23.55 18.60
N ALA A 143 -6.66 -22.24 18.50
CA ALA A 143 -7.32 -21.42 17.50
C ALA A 143 -6.84 -21.71 16.07
N ASN A 144 -5.63 -22.25 15.91
CA ASN A 144 -4.99 -22.43 14.61
C ASN A 144 -4.79 -23.89 14.20
N ASP A 145 -4.85 -24.84 15.14
CA ASP A 145 -4.70 -26.27 14.87
C ASP A 145 -6.05 -27.01 14.96
N ARG A 146 -6.49 -27.60 13.84
CA ARG A 146 -7.72 -28.41 13.76
C ARG A 146 -7.64 -29.68 14.61
N THR A 147 -6.45 -30.25 14.77
CA THR A 147 -6.20 -31.47 15.53
C THR A 147 -6.39 -31.22 17.02
N ALA A 148 -5.81 -30.15 17.56
CA ALA A 148 -6.04 -29.69 18.93
C ALA A 148 -7.50 -29.22 19.21
N ARG A 149 -8.29 -28.92 18.17
CA ARG A 149 -9.74 -28.65 18.31
C ARG A 149 -10.59 -29.90 18.36
N ALA A 150 -10.21 -30.94 17.62
CA ALA A 150 -11.02 -32.14 17.42
C ALA A 150 -10.99 -33.12 18.61
N VAL A 151 -9.95 -33.07 19.44
CA VAL A 151 -9.76 -34.02 20.55
C VAL A 151 -10.30 -33.46 21.88
N SER A 152 -11.10 -34.25 22.59
CA SER A 152 -11.65 -33.87 23.90
C SER A 152 -10.55 -33.68 24.95
N GLN A 153 -10.50 -32.50 25.57
CA GLN A 153 -9.58 -32.18 26.66
C GLN A 153 -9.64 -33.19 27.81
N GLN A 154 -10.83 -33.73 28.10
CA GLN A 154 -11.01 -34.67 29.19
C GLN A 154 -10.35 -36.03 28.94
N VAL A 155 -10.25 -36.47 27.67
CA VAL A 155 -9.62 -37.73 27.30
C VAL A 155 -8.11 -37.60 27.47
N VAL A 156 -7.52 -36.56 26.86
CA VAL A 156 -6.07 -36.32 26.95
C VAL A 156 -5.63 -36.06 28.39
N ALA A 157 -6.43 -35.33 29.18
CA ALA A 157 -6.13 -35.07 30.58
C ALA A 157 -6.15 -36.32 31.47
N ARG A 158 -6.82 -37.41 31.08
CA ARG A 158 -6.80 -38.67 31.83
C ARG A 158 -5.52 -39.45 31.60
N ASP A 159 -5.06 -39.48 30.35
CA ASP A 159 -3.88 -40.24 29.97
C ASP A 159 -2.59 -39.48 30.31
N ALA A 160 -2.56 -38.16 30.10
CA ALA A 160 -1.42 -37.30 30.45
C ALA A 160 -1.12 -37.30 31.96
N ARG A 161 -2.12 -37.53 32.81
CA ARG A 161 -1.93 -37.70 34.27
C ARG A 161 -1.13 -38.95 34.65
N ARG A 162 -1.02 -39.92 33.75
CA ARG A 162 -0.29 -41.18 33.96
C ARG A 162 1.15 -41.10 33.45
N LEU A 163 1.51 -40.04 32.71
CA LEU A 163 2.84 -39.84 32.15
C LEU A 163 3.78 -39.30 33.24
N ALA A 164 5.05 -39.72 33.18
CA ALA A 164 6.08 -39.27 34.10
C ALA A 164 6.71 -37.95 33.64
N SER A 165 6.68 -37.68 32.33
CA SER A 165 7.26 -36.47 31.73
C SER A 165 6.49 -35.97 30.51
N ALA A 166 6.68 -34.70 30.17
CA ALA A 166 6.17 -34.13 28.92
C ALA A 166 6.86 -34.72 27.67
N ALA A 167 8.04 -35.33 27.82
CA ALA A 167 8.72 -36.04 26.73
C ALA A 167 8.02 -37.36 26.37
N ASP A 168 7.27 -37.96 27.31
CA ASP A 168 6.50 -39.18 27.07
C ASP A 168 5.32 -38.96 26.09
N CYS A 169 5.00 -37.69 25.80
CA CYS A 169 4.04 -37.30 24.78
C CYS A 169 4.61 -37.41 23.34
N ASP A 170 5.93 -37.53 23.19
CA ASP A 170 6.58 -37.63 21.88
C ASP A 170 6.47 -39.08 21.37
N GLY A 171 5.78 -39.29 20.24
CA GLY A 171 5.61 -40.60 19.60
C GLY A 171 4.30 -41.33 19.89
N GLN A 172 3.39 -40.77 20.69
CA GLN A 172 2.08 -41.36 20.97
C GLN A 172 1.00 -40.81 20.03
N GLY A 173 0.96 -41.30 18.78
CA GLY A 173 -0.08 -40.99 17.80
C GLY A 173 -1.51 -41.39 18.20
N ALA A 174 -1.69 -42.03 19.36
CA ALA A 174 -2.95 -42.53 19.89
C ALA A 174 -3.60 -41.64 20.98
N ILE A 175 -2.87 -40.71 21.62
CA ILE A 175 -3.39 -39.89 22.75
C ILE A 175 -4.10 -38.60 22.28
N GLY A 176 -4.01 -38.24 21.00
CA GLY A 176 -4.51 -36.97 20.47
C GLY A 176 -3.36 -36.12 19.93
N SER A 177 -3.48 -34.78 19.96
CA SER A 177 -2.37 -33.92 19.54
C SER A 177 -1.25 -33.91 20.60
N THR A 178 0.00 -34.13 20.17
CA THR A 178 1.20 -34.04 21.05
C THR A 178 1.23 -32.74 21.84
N LEU A 179 0.81 -31.65 21.20
CA LEU A 179 0.66 -30.33 21.80
C LEU A 179 -0.30 -30.31 23.01
N GLN A 180 -1.47 -30.93 22.87
CA GLN A 180 -2.46 -31.03 23.95
C GLN A 180 -1.98 -31.96 25.07
N CYS A 181 -1.27 -33.05 24.74
CA CYS A 181 -0.65 -33.92 25.73
C CYS A 181 0.37 -33.17 26.59
N LYS A 182 1.30 -32.42 25.95
CA LYS A 182 2.33 -31.63 26.66
C LYS A 182 1.72 -30.57 27.58
N TYR A 183 0.64 -29.90 27.15
CA TYR A 183 -0.09 -28.95 27.99
C TYR A 183 -0.70 -29.60 29.23
N GLU A 184 -1.42 -30.71 29.07
CA GLU A 184 -2.05 -31.42 30.18
C GLU A 184 -1.01 -32.06 31.11
N ALA A 185 0.12 -32.53 30.58
CA ALA A 185 1.25 -33.02 31.36
C ALA A 185 1.86 -31.90 32.23
N ALA A 186 2.02 -30.69 31.69
CA ALA A 186 2.49 -29.53 32.46
C ALA A 186 1.51 -29.13 33.59
N LEU A 187 0.20 -29.17 33.32
CA LEU A 187 -0.83 -28.96 34.36
C LEU A 187 -0.80 -30.04 35.44
N ALA A 188 -0.59 -31.31 35.07
CA ALA A 188 -0.48 -32.42 36.01
C ALA A 188 0.77 -32.27 36.89
N ALA A 189 1.91 -31.94 36.28
CA ALA A 189 3.17 -31.64 36.94
C ALA A 189 3.01 -30.48 37.95
N HIS A 190 2.38 -29.37 37.56
CA HIS A 190 2.06 -28.28 38.49
C HIS A 190 1.27 -28.76 39.72
N ARG A 191 0.21 -29.57 39.52
CA ARG A 191 -0.59 -30.12 40.64
C ARG A 191 0.22 -31.02 41.56
N GLN A 192 1.13 -31.84 41.02
CA GLN A 192 2.00 -32.70 41.82
C GLN A 192 3.02 -31.89 42.62
N ALA A 193 3.56 -30.81 42.03
CA ALA A 193 4.43 -29.88 42.73
C ALA A 193 3.71 -29.18 43.90
N ALA A 194 2.46 -28.72 43.67
CA ALA A 194 1.62 -28.14 44.72
C ALA A 194 1.30 -29.13 45.86
N GLN A 195 1.34 -30.45 45.59
CA GLN A 195 1.13 -31.51 46.59
C GLN A 195 2.44 -32.01 47.25
N GLY A 196 3.59 -31.41 46.92
CA GLY A 196 4.90 -31.83 47.40
C GLY A 196 5.38 -33.19 46.86
N ARG A 197 4.72 -33.73 45.82
CA ARG A 197 5.08 -35.02 45.20
C ARG A 197 6.13 -34.87 44.09
N MET A 198 6.41 -33.64 43.66
CA MET A 198 7.35 -33.31 42.61
C MET A 198 7.97 -31.93 42.89
N THR A 199 9.14 -31.64 42.32
CA THR A 199 9.76 -30.32 42.46
C THR A 199 9.11 -29.28 41.55
N SER A 200 9.09 -28.02 41.98
CA SER A 200 8.65 -26.87 41.15
C SER A 200 9.45 -26.76 39.85
N ILE A 201 10.76 -26.97 39.92
CA ILE A 201 11.68 -26.99 38.75
C ILE A 201 11.22 -28.00 37.68
N GLN A 202 10.77 -29.19 38.07
CA GLN A 202 10.25 -30.18 37.11
C GLN A 202 8.95 -29.71 36.45
N ALA A 203 8.07 -29.04 37.20
CA ALA A 203 6.83 -28.48 36.65
C ALA A 203 7.09 -27.31 35.71
N GLU A 204 8.06 -26.45 36.02
CA GLU A 204 8.49 -25.36 35.14
C GLU A 204 9.06 -25.88 33.83
N ARG A 205 9.94 -26.89 33.89
CA ARG A 205 10.49 -27.55 32.69
C ARG A 205 9.38 -28.11 31.80
N ALA A 206 8.33 -28.69 32.40
CA ALA A 206 7.18 -29.18 31.64
C ALA A 206 6.41 -28.04 30.94
N TYR A 207 6.24 -26.88 31.60
CA TYR A 207 5.65 -25.70 30.96
C TYR A 207 6.49 -25.16 29.81
N TYR A 208 7.80 -24.99 29.99
CA TYR A 208 8.69 -24.53 28.92
C TYR A 208 8.71 -25.51 27.74
N ALA A 209 8.83 -26.82 28.00
CA ALA A 209 8.79 -27.84 26.94
C ALA A 209 7.47 -27.81 26.13
N PHE A 210 6.34 -27.54 26.77
CA PHE A 210 5.07 -27.32 26.08
C PHE A 210 5.09 -26.03 25.25
N MET A 211 5.45 -24.90 25.85
CA MET A 211 5.41 -23.59 25.20
C MET A 211 6.39 -23.51 24.02
N GLU A 212 7.58 -24.11 24.13
CA GLU A 212 8.57 -24.18 23.04
C GLU A 212 7.99 -24.95 21.86
N HIS A 213 7.42 -26.13 22.12
CA HIS A 213 6.79 -26.93 21.08
C HIS A 213 5.60 -26.21 20.43
N ALA A 214 4.79 -25.51 21.23
CA ALA A 214 3.67 -24.71 20.73
C ALA A 214 4.12 -23.52 19.87
N SER A 215 5.13 -22.79 20.33
CA SER A 215 5.71 -21.66 19.62
C SER A 215 6.35 -22.09 18.31
N GLU A 216 7.12 -23.18 18.30
CA GLU A 216 7.69 -23.75 17.08
C GLU A 216 6.61 -24.21 16.10
N HIS A 217 5.59 -24.91 16.57
CA HIS A 217 4.49 -25.39 15.73
C HIS A 217 3.74 -24.22 15.08
N LEU A 218 3.41 -23.19 15.87
CA LEU A 218 2.72 -21.98 15.39
C LEU A 218 3.59 -21.16 14.43
N SER A 219 4.90 -21.06 14.70
CA SER A 219 5.85 -20.35 13.84
C SER A 219 6.07 -21.09 12.51
N ARG A 220 6.06 -22.43 12.49
CA ARG A 220 6.11 -23.22 11.26
C ARG A 220 4.83 -23.16 10.45
N ALA A 221 3.66 -23.08 11.11
CA ALA A 221 2.38 -22.94 10.41
C ALA A 221 2.33 -21.66 9.55
N ALA A 222 3.01 -20.58 9.96
CA ALA A 222 3.18 -19.38 9.15
C ALA A 222 3.99 -19.60 7.85
N GLY A 223 4.74 -20.70 7.75
CA GLY A 223 5.53 -21.09 6.57
C GLY A 223 4.99 -22.26 5.74
N ASN A 224 3.90 -22.92 6.18
CA ASN A 224 3.30 -24.05 5.47
C ASN A 224 2.35 -23.58 4.36
N TYR A 225 2.94 -23.12 3.26
CA TYR A 225 2.21 -22.71 2.07
C TYR A 225 1.57 -23.92 1.38
N GLY A 226 0.26 -23.82 1.07
CA GLY A 226 -0.48 -24.83 0.31
C GLY A 226 -0.07 -24.85 -1.16
N LEU A 227 1.11 -25.40 -1.48
CA LEU A 227 1.70 -25.36 -2.82
C LEU A 227 0.77 -25.89 -3.91
N GLY A 228 -0.02 -26.94 -3.64
CA GLY A 228 -1.01 -27.46 -4.59
C GLY A 228 -2.12 -26.46 -4.92
N ALA A 229 -2.60 -25.69 -3.94
CA ALA A 229 -3.59 -24.65 -4.18
C ALA A 229 -2.98 -23.45 -4.93
N MET A 230 -1.74 -23.09 -4.60
CA MET A 230 -1.01 -22.02 -5.30
C MET A 230 -0.75 -22.37 -6.77
N THR A 231 -0.30 -23.59 -7.06
CA THR A 231 -0.05 -24.05 -8.43
C THR A 231 -1.36 -24.18 -9.22
N ALA A 232 -2.43 -24.69 -8.61
CA ALA A 232 -3.76 -24.71 -9.24
C ALA A 232 -4.25 -23.29 -9.57
N GLY A 233 -4.08 -22.33 -8.65
CA GLY A 233 -4.39 -20.92 -8.87
C GLY A 233 -3.59 -20.31 -10.03
N MET A 234 -2.28 -20.56 -10.08
CA MET A 234 -1.44 -20.11 -11.21
C MET A 234 -1.85 -20.75 -12.53
N ALA A 235 -2.22 -22.02 -12.55
CA ALA A 235 -2.72 -22.69 -13.75
C ALA A 235 -4.03 -22.06 -14.25
N ALA A 236 -4.95 -21.72 -13.34
CA ALA A 236 -6.18 -21.01 -13.68
C ALA A 236 -5.91 -19.60 -14.24
N MET A 237 -4.96 -18.86 -13.64
CA MET A 237 -4.53 -17.56 -14.15
C MET A 237 -3.89 -17.65 -15.53
N ALA A 238 -3.06 -18.67 -15.77
CA ALA A 238 -2.45 -18.94 -17.07
C ALA A 238 -3.50 -19.27 -18.13
N ALA A 239 -4.51 -20.10 -17.80
CA ALA A 239 -5.62 -20.39 -18.69
C ALA A 239 -6.45 -19.13 -19.03
N ALA A 240 -6.71 -18.27 -18.03
CA ALA A 240 -7.40 -17.00 -18.24
C ALA A 240 -6.60 -16.04 -19.14
N ALA A 241 -5.29 -15.91 -18.92
CA ALA A 241 -4.41 -15.11 -19.75
C ALA A 241 -4.35 -15.64 -21.20
N ALA A 242 -4.28 -16.96 -21.38
CA ALA A 242 -4.36 -17.59 -22.71
C ALA A 242 -5.71 -17.33 -23.39
N GLY A 243 -6.82 -17.40 -22.66
CA GLY A 243 -8.14 -17.03 -23.17
C GLY A 243 -8.22 -15.57 -23.64
N LEU A 244 -7.70 -14.64 -22.84
CA LEU A 244 -7.60 -13.22 -23.21
C LEU A 244 -6.70 -13.00 -24.44
N ALA A 245 -5.60 -13.75 -24.56
CA ALA A 245 -4.73 -13.69 -25.73
C ALA A 245 -5.43 -14.19 -27.01
N LEU A 246 -6.22 -15.26 -26.91
CA LEU A 246 -7.03 -15.76 -28.02
C LEU A 246 -8.13 -14.77 -28.41
N LEU A 247 -8.81 -14.15 -27.44
CA LEU A 247 -9.79 -13.09 -27.69
C LEU A 247 -9.15 -11.89 -28.36
N TYR A 248 -7.97 -11.48 -27.91
CA TYR A 248 -7.20 -10.40 -28.52
C TYR A 248 -6.86 -10.72 -29.98
N GLN A 249 -6.38 -11.94 -30.27
CA GLN A 249 -6.05 -12.37 -31.63
C GLN A 249 -7.28 -12.43 -32.56
N ARG A 250 -8.43 -12.90 -32.06
CA ARG A 250 -9.68 -13.01 -32.85
C ARG A 250 -10.36 -11.65 -33.07
N GLY A 251 -10.34 -10.78 -32.06
CA GLY A 251 -10.95 -9.44 -32.11
C GLY A 251 -10.26 -8.51 -33.10
N CYS A 252 -8.95 -8.63 -33.28
CA CYS A 252 -8.16 -7.77 -34.19
C CYS A 252 -8.26 -8.13 -35.68
N THR A 253 -9.19 -9.01 -36.09
CA THR A 253 -9.36 -9.45 -37.49
C THR A 253 -9.75 -8.33 -38.47
N GLY A 254 -10.16 -7.15 -37.99
CA GLY A 254 -10.42 -5.95 -38.82
C GLY A 254 -9.26 -4.94 -38.94
N LEU A 255 -8.14 -5.17 -38.26
CA LEU A 255 -7.00 -4.22 -38.18
C LEU A 255 -5.64 -4.82 -38.49
N VAL A 256 -5.52 -6.12 -38.30
CA VAL A 256 -4.45 -6.90 -38.89
C VAL A 256 -4.95 -7.28 -40.28
N ARG A 257 -4.59 -6.48 -41.29
CA ARG A 257 -4.63 -6.97 -42.68
C ARG A 257 -3.86 -8.31 -42.74
N PRO A 258 -4.20 -9.21 -43.68
CA PRO A 258 -3.68 -10.56 -43.79
C PRO A 258 -2.21 -10.58 -44.29
N SER A 259 -1.33 -9.92 -43.55
CA SER A 259 0.11 -9.99 -43.71
C SER A 259 0.73 -10.38 -42.36
N GLY A 260 0.24 -11.47 -41.76
CA GLY A 260 0.97 -12.34 -40.82
C GLY A 260 1.90 -11.73 -39.78
N ARG A 261 1.65 -10.52 -39.26
CA ARG A 261 2.49 -9.89 -38.22
C ARG A 261 1.60 -9.11 -37.26
N LEU A 262 1.76 -9.39 -35.96
CA LEU A 262 1.15 -8.65 -34.85
C LEU A 262 1.19 -7.15 -35.16
N ALA A 263 0.03 -6.51 -35.33
CA ALA A 263 -0.07 -5.04 -35.42
C ALA A 263 0.03 -4.37 -34.03
N VAL A 264 0.80 -4.99 -33.13
CA VAL A 264 1.36 -4.38 -31.93
C VAL A 264 2.81 -4.16 -32.29
N GLY A 265 3.18 -2.92 -32.60
CA GLY A 265 4.57 -2.61 -32.95
C GLY A 265 5.54 -3.13 -31.89
N TRP A 266 6.78 -3.42 -32.29
CA TRP A 266 7.84 -3.83 -31.37
C TRP A 266 7.97 -2.95 -30.09
N PRO A 267 7.61 -1.64 -30.04
CA PRO A 267 7.69 -0.87 -28.80
C PRO A 267 6.74 -1.40 -27.72
N ALA A 268 5.54 -1.86 -28.07
CA ALA A 268 4.61 -2.42 -27.10
C ALA A 268 5.05 -3.81 -26.63
N ALA A 269 5.61 -4.64 -27.52
CA ALA A 269 6.19 -5.92 -27.13
C ALA A 269 7.41 -5.75 -26.20
N ALA A 270 8.28 -4.78 -26.50
CA ALA A 270 9.44 -4.46 -25.67
C ALA A 270 9.02 -3.87 -24.31
N LEU A 271 8.05 -2.96 -24.29
CA LEU A 271 7.43 -2.45 -23.06
C LEU A 271 6.90 -3.61 -22.21
N TRP A 272 6.16 -4.54 -22.82
CA TRP A 272 5.58 -5.68 -22.11
C TRP A 272 6.61 -6.64 -21.55
N ALA A 273 7.57 -7.07 -22.37
CA ALA A 273 8.61 -7.98 -21.94
C ALA A 273 9.46 -7.40 -20.80
N THR A 274 9.86 -6.14 -20.91
CA THR A 274 10.65 -5.47 -19.86
C THR A 274 9.84 -5.23 -18.59
N TYR A 275 8.53 -4.99 -18.69
CA TYR A 275 7.67 -4.87 -17.52
C TYR A 275 7.59 -6.19 -16.75
N LEU A 276 7.30 -7.30 -17.44
CA LEU A 276 7.25 -8.62 -16.81
C LEU A 276 8.59 -8.98 -16.16
N LEU A 277 9.70 -8.64 -16.82
CA LEU A 277 11.02 -8.82 -16.22
C LEU A 277 11.20 -7.98 -14.95
N SER A 278 10.74 -6.72 -14.94
CA SER A 278 10.86 -5.85 -13.75
C SER A 278 10.13 -6.40 -12.53
N LEU A 279 9.03 -7.15 -12.72
CA LEU A 279 8.28 -7.79 -11.64
C LEU A 279 9.05 -8.94 -10.96
N SER A 280 10.21 -9.32 -11.50
CA SER A 280 11.07 -10.37 -10.92
C SER A 280 11.99 -9.85 -9.82
N SER A 281 12.09 -8.53 -9.64
CA SER A 281 13.01 -7.90 -8.69
C SER A 281 12.25 -7.04 -7.68
N SER A 282 12.52 -7.23 -6.39
CA SER A 282 11.92 -6.40 -5.33
C SER A 282 12.29 -4.92 -5.50
N SER A 283 13.55 -4.62 -5.84
CA SER A 283 14.00 -3.23 -6.03
C SER A 283 13.35 -2.54 -7.22
N LEU A 284 13.05 -3.28 -8.30
CA LEU A 284 12.35 -2.72 -9.46
C LEU A 284 10.85 -2.56 -9.20
N ILE A 285 10.26 -3.38 -8.33
CA ILE A 285 8.88 -3.20 -7.85
C ILE A 285 8.77 -1.94 -6.98
N GLU A 286 9.71 -1.73 -6.06
CA GLU A 286 9.76 -0.53 -5.23
C GLU A 286 9.94 0.74 -6.08
N GLU A 287 10.76 0.65 -7.13
CA GLU A 287 11.08 1.75 -8.04
C GLU A 287 10.27 1.72 -9.35
N GLU A 288 9.09 1.10 -9.37
CA GLU A 288 8.27 0.91 -10.59
C GLU A 288 7.92 2.22 -11.30
N HIS A 289 7.85 3.33 -10.56
CA HIS A 289 7.66 4.66 -11.13
C HIS A 289 8.76 5.02 -12.16
N GLN A 290 10.03 4.63 -11.93
CA GLN A 290 11.11 4.89 -12.89
C GLN A 290 10.89 4.12 -14.19
N PHE A 291 10.34 2.90 -14.11
CA PHE A 291 9.98 2.11 -15.30
C PHE A 291 8.99 2.87 -16.17
N TRP A 292 7.87 3.34 -15.59
CA TRP A 292 6.85 4.06 -16.34
C TRP A 292 7.34 5.42 -16.85
N TYR A 293 8.10 6.16 -16.05
CA TYR A 293 8.68 7.43 -16.47
C TYR A 293 9.66 7.27 -17.64
N PHE A 294 10.51 6.23 -17.59
CA PHE A 294 11.44 5.90 -18.68
C PHE A 294 10.68 5.56 -19.96
N TRP A 295 9.67 4.70 -19.86
CA TRP A 295 8.94 4.22 -21.03
C TRP A 295 8.07 5.29 -21.67
N VAL A 296 7.39 6.14 -20.89
CA VAL A 296 6.64 7.28 -21.46
C VAL A 296 7.57 8.19 -22.25
N GLN A 297 8.74 8.54 -21.71
CA GLN A 297 9.72 9.37 -22.43
C GLN A 297 10.27 8.66 -23.68
N THR A 298 10.52 7.35 -23.60
CA THR A 298 10.98 6.54 -24.73
C THR A 298 9.95 6.51 -25.86
N LEU A 299 8.67 6.31 -25.53
CA LEU A 299 7.59 6.31 -26.52
C LEU A 299 7.41 7.69 -27.17
N LEU A 300 7.50 8.78 -26.39
CA LEU A 300 7.48 10.15 -26.94
C LEU A 300 8.71 10.42 -27.82
N ALA A 301 9.91 9.96 -27.43
CA ALA A 301 11.13 10.10 -28.23
C ALA A 301 11.01 9.36 -29.57
N LEU A 302 10.46 8.14 -29.60
CA LEU A 302 10.21 7.42 -30.85
C LEU A 302 9.21 8.17 -31.75
N ARG A 303 8.20 8.83 -31.18
CA ARG A 303 7.27 9.69 -31.94
C ARG A 303 7.94 10.96 -32.46
N LEU A 304 8.88 11.53 -31.71
CA LEU A 304 9.69 12.67 -32.15
C LEU A 304 10.54 12.28 -33.37
N LEU A 305 11.24 11.15 -33.29
CA LEU A 305 12.09 10.62 -34.38
C LEU A 305 11.29 10.26 -35.64
N THR A 306 10.02 9.88 -35.47
CA THR A 306 9.12 9.51 -36.58
C THR A 306 8.13 10.64 -36.95
N SER A 307 8.39 11.87 -36.49
CA SER A 307 7.53 13.02 -36.78
C SER A 307 7.81 13.59 -38.18
N SER A 308 6.75 13.79 -38.96
CA SER A 308 6.83 14.16 -40.38
C SER A 308 6.97 15.66 -40.64
N GLY A 309 7.16 16.49 -39.60
CA GLY A 309 7.24 17.94 -39.75
C GLY A 309 7.55 18.70 -38.46
N ARG A 310 8.09 19.92 -38.61
CA ARG A 310 8.57 20.77 -37.50
C ARG A 310 7.52 21.02 -36.42
N GLY A 311 6.27 21.24 -36.79
CA GLY A 311 5.18 21.45 -35.83
C GLY A 311 4.76 20.19 -35.06
N GLY A 312 4.93 19.00 -35.64
CA GLY A 312 4.75 17.73 -34.92
C GLY A 312 5.87 17.49 -33.93
N ALA A 313 7.12 17.69 -34.37
CA ALA A 313 8.31 17.57 -33.54
C ALA A 313 8.25 18.52 -32.32
N LEU A 314 7.90 19.79 -32.54
CA LEU A 314 7.79 20.79 -31.47
C LEU A 314 6.74 20.39 -30.42
N ARG A 315 5.56 19.91 -30.85
CA ARG A 315 4.52 19.44 -29.93
C ARG A 315 5.02 18.27 -29.07
N THR A 316 5.67 17.28 -29.68
CA THR A 316 6.24 16.15 -28.94
C THR A 316 7.35 16.58 -27.99
N LEU A 317 8.23 17.51 -28.39
CA LEU A 317 9.26 18.09 -27.51
C LEU A 317 8.65 18.79 -26.29
N LEU A 318 7.58 19.56 -26.51
CA LEU A 318 6.84 20.19 -25.42
C LEU A 318 6.19 19.14 -24.52
N GLN A 319 5.61 18.06 -25.05
CA GLN A 319 5.08 16.95 -24.24
C GLN A 319 6.17 16.32 -23.36
N MET A 320 7.35 16.04 -23.94
CA MET A 320 8.48 15.50 -23.19
C MET A 320 8.96 16.45 -22.09
N ALA A 321 9.03 17.76 -22.37
CA ALA A 321 9.41 18.78 -21.40
C ALA A 321 8.39 18.89 -20.27
N THR A 322 7.10 18.96 -20.58
CA THR A 322 6.02 18.98 -19.58
C THR A 322 6.03 17.71 -18.73
N PHE A 323 6.23 16.53 -19.34
CA PHE A 323 6.30 15.29 -18.59
C PHE A 323 7.54 15.19 -17.68
N ARG A 324 8.65 15.88 -18.00
CA ARG A 324 9.78 16.02 -17.06
C ARG A 324 9.39 16.79 -15.81
N VAL A 325 8.57 17.84 -15.93
CA VAL A 325 8.04 18.57 -14.78
C VAL A 325 7.11 17.68 -13.95
N VAL A 326 6.23 16.91 -14.61
CA VAL A 326 5.36 15.92 -13.95
C VAL A 326 6.18 14.90 -13.16
N ARG A 327 7.26 14.35 -13.74
CA ARG A 327 8.18 13.43 -13.06
C ARG A 327 8.85 14.07 -11.83
N ALA A 328 9.28 15.32 -11.95
CA ALA A 328 9.93 16.04 -10.85
C ALA A 328 8.96 16.48 -9.74
N TRP A 329 7.64 16.30 -9.96
CA TRP A 329 6.63 16.78 -9.04
C TRP A 329 6.62 16.03 -7.71
N ASN A 330 6.75 14.71 -7.79
CA ASN A 330 6.75 13.78 -6.66
C ASN A 330 7.85 12.74 -6.85
N GLN A 331 8.77 12.67 -5.89
CA GLN A 331 9.70 11.55 -5.79
C GLN A 331 9.01 10.44 -5.00
N THR A 332 8.87 9.28 -5.65
CA THR A 332 8.24 8.08 -5.09
C THR A 332 9.29 6.97 -4.97
N GLY A 333 8.92 5.83 -4.40
CA GLY A 333 9.84 4.73 -4.15
C GLY A 333 10.59 4.88 -2.82
N GLN A 334 11.56 4.00 -2.59
CA GLN A 334 12.31 3.93 -1.33
C GLN A 334 13.66 4.63 -1.45
N LYS A 335 14.35 4.45 -2.58
CA LYS A 335 15.74 4.88 -2.75
C LYS A 335 15.91 6.39 -2.65
N TRP A 336 14.89 7.14 -3.09
CA TRP A 336 14.90 8.60 -3.17
C TRP A 336 13.81 9.24 -2.32
N ALA A 337 13.22 8.49 -1.39
CA ALA A 337 12.16 8.96 -0.51
C ALA A 337 12.57 10.16 0.37
N GLY A 338 13.87 10.51 0.43
CA GLY A 338 14.44 11.63 1.18
C GLY A 338 14.86 12.84 0.33
N GLU A 339 14.82 12.77 -1.01
CA GLU A 339 15.28 13.84 -1.90
C GLU A 339 14.32 15.04 -1.99
N HIS A 340 14.82 16.21 -2.39
CA HIS A 340 13.97 17.38 -2.58
C HIS A 340 13.14 17.25 -3.87
N ASP A 341 11.84 17.52 -3.79
CA ASP A 341 10.90 17.51 -4.91
C ASP A 341 9.95 18.72 -4.85
N ILE A 342 9.23 18.99 -5.95
CA ILE A 342 8.34 20.17 -6.02
C ILE A 342 7.27 20.10 -4.93
N ARG A 343 6.70 18.91 -4.67
CA ARG A 343 5.72 18.71 -3.61
C ARG A 343 6.25 19.17 -2.25
N ARG A 344 7.46 18.75 -1.86
CA ARG A 344 8.08 19.14 -0.58
C ARG A 344 8.29 20.63 -0.49
N SER A 345 8.75 21.28 -1.57
CA SER A 345 8.85 22.73 -1.62
C SER A 345 7.48 23.39 -1.40
N LEU A 346 6.41 22.87 -1.99
CA LEU A 346 5.07 23.44 -1.89
C LEU A 346 4.38 23.21 -0.54
N ILE A 347 4.66 22.09 0.15
CA ILE A 347 4.06 21.79 1.46
C ILE A 347 4.76 22.56 2.59
N ASP A 348 5.97 23.09 2.36
CA ASP A 348 6.65 23.96 3.32
C ASP A 348 5.74 25.13 3.73
N PRO A 349 5.50 25.37 5.03
CA PRO A 349 4.70 26.50 5.51
C PRO A 349 5.12 27.86 4.95
N GLN A 350 6.42 28.05 4.65
CA GLN A 350 6.94 29.29 4.04
C GLN A 350 6.38 29.54 2.64
N ASN A 351 6.02 28.46 1.93
CA ASN A 351 5.53 28.49 0.56
C ASN A 351 4.00 28.32 0.45
N ALA A 352 3.27 28.43 1.56
CA ALA A 352 1.82 28.26 1.58
C ALA A 352 1.09 29.19 0.59
N CYS A 353 1.52 30.45 0.45
CA CYS A 353 0.97 31.37 -0.55
C CYS A 353 1.19 30.87 -1.98
N VAL A 354 2.38 30.31 -2.26
CA VAL A 354 2.71 29.75 -3.58
C VAL A 354 1.87 28.51 -3.87
N LEU A 355 1.69 27.63 -2.88
CA LEU A 355 0.84 26.44 -3.00
C LEU A 355 -0.59 26.80 -3.41
N TRP A 356 -1.24 27.71 -2.69
CA TRP A 356 -2.64 28.08 -2.98
C TRP A 356 -2.78 28.88 -4.27
N ALA A 357 -1.82 29.76 -4.58
CA ALA A 357 -1.78 30.45 -5.86
C ALA A 357 -1.64 29.48 -7.04
N LEU A 358 -0.77 28.47 -6.93
CA LEU A 358 -0.61 27.43 -7.94
C LEU A 358 -1.84 26.52 -8.03
N ALA A 359 -2.45 26.14 -6.91
CA ALA A 359 -3.67 25.33 -6.89
C ALA A 359 -4.83 26.06 -7.59
N ALA A 360 -4.98 27.37 -7.34
CA ALA A 360 -5.96 28.21 -8.04
C ALA A 360 -5.61 28.38 -9.53
N ALA A 361 -4.34 28.63 -9.85
CA ALA A 361 -3.87 28.79 -11.22
C ALA A 361 -4.05 27.50 -12.05
N ALA A 362 -3.94 26.33 -11.44
CA ALA A 362 -4.16 25.04 -12.08
C ALA A 362 -5.60 24.86 -12.59
N LEU A 363 -6.57 25.63 -12.09
CA LEU A 363 -7.95 25.64 -12.60
C LEU A 363 -8.06 26.35 -13.96
N VAL A 364 -7.11 27.22 -14.31
CA VAL A 364 -7.14 27.99 -15.57
C VAL A 364 -6.95 27.08 -16.79
N PRO A 365 -5.91 26.22 -16.89
CA PRO A 365 -5.76 25.28 -18.00
C PRO A 365 -7.00 24.40 -18.21
N VAL A 366 -7.64 23.93 -17.13
CA VAL A 366 -8.86 23.12 -17.17
C VAL A 366 -10.00 23.88 -17.84
N ASN A 367 -10.27 25.10 -17.37
CA ASN A 367 -11.37 25.93 -17.87
C ASN A 367 -11.10 26.45 -19.30
N VAL A 368 -9.85 26.79 -19.62
CA VAL A 368 -9.43 27.20 -20.97
C VAL A 368 -9.59 26.03 -21.95
N TRP A 369 -9.10 24.84 -21.58
CA TRP A 369 -9.27 23.64 -22.39
C TRP A 369 -10.75 23.35 -22.65
N ALA A 370 -11.58 23.37 -21.61
CA ALA A 370 -13.03 23.17 -21.74
C ALA A 370 -13.68 24.26 -22.61
N ALA A 371 -13.28 25.52 -22.50
CA ALA A 371 -13.79 26.61 -23.34
C ALA A 371 -13.38 26.51 -24.82
N HIS A 372 -12.23 25.91 -25.12
CA HIS A 372 -11.78 25.68 -26.48
C HIS A 372 -12.41 24.44 -27.11
N ARG A 373 -12.56 23.36 -26.34
CA ARG A 373 -13.03 22.06 -26.83
C ARG A 373 -14.56 21.92 -26.83
N LEU A 374 -15.25 22.47 -25.84
CA LEU A 374 -16.72 22.40 -25.71
C LEU A 374 -17.45 23.50 -26.49
N ARG A 375 -16.97 23.87 -27.69
CA ARG A 375 -17.60 24.89 -28.54
C ARG A 375 -18.76 24.30 -29.34
N TRP A 376 -19.90 24.16 -28.70
CA TRP A 376 -21.17 23.96 -29.40
C TRP A 376 -21.52 25.19 -30.24
N HIS A 377 -22.37 25.02 -31.25
CA HIS A 377 -22.90 26.10 -32.09
C HIS A 377 -23.12 27.41 -31.30
N ARG A 378 -22.73 28.55 -31.88
CA ARG A 378 -22.57 29.88 -31.24
C ARG A 378 -23.79 30.46 -30.47
N GLY A 379 -24.89 29.72 -30.31
CA GLY A 379 -26.08 30.10 -29.53
C GLY A 379 -26.59 29.09 -28.47
N ALA A 380 -25.91 27.97 -28.20
CA ALA A 380 -26.44 26.91 -27.33
C ALA A 380 -26.27 27.21 -25.81
N LEU A 381 -27.31 26.91 -25.02
CA LEU A 381 -27.34 27.00 -23.55
C LEU A 381 -26.40 25.99 -22.87
N TRP A 382 -26.39 24.75 -23.34
CA TRP A 382 -25.73 23.61 -22.67
C TRP A 382 -24.22 23.73 -22.42
N PRO A 383 -23.40 24.28 -23.33
CA PRO A 383 -21.97 24.46 -23.06
C PRO A 383 -21.68 25.60 -22.09
N ARG A 384 -22.59 26.57 -21.97
CA ARG A 384 -22.50 27.58 -20.92
C ARG A 384 -22.79 26.95 -19.56
N VAL A 385 -23.85 26.14 -19.49
CA VAL A 385 -24.18 25.36 -18.29
C VAL A 385 -23.03 24.45 -17.90
N SER A 386 -22.50 23.64 -18.83
CA SER A 386 -21.40 22.72 -18.56
C SER A 386 -20.13 23.43 -18.05
N ARG A 387 -19.72 24.52 -18.70
CA ARG A 387 -18.58 25.32 -18.22
C ARG A 387 -18.84 25.96 -16.86
N GLY A 388 -20.08 26.41 -16.62
CA GLY A 388 -20.51 26.92 -15.32
C GLY A 388 -20.41 25.87 -14.22
N LEU A 389 -20.91 24.66 -14.46
CA LEU A 389 -20.82 23.52 -13.53
C LEU A 389 -19.37 23.14 -13.24
N LEU A 390 -18.53 23.05 -14.28
CA LEU A 390 -17.10 22.78 -14.13
C LEU A 390 -16.40 23.83 -13.28
N ALA A 391 -16.59 25.12 -13.60
CA ALA A 391 -15.95 26.22 -12.89
C ALA A 391 -16.41 26.25 -11.43
N TYR A 392 -17.72 26.13 -11.20
CA TYR A 392 -18.31 26.15 -9.87
C TYR A 392 -17.88 24.95 -9.02
N GLY A 393 -17.94 23.74 -9.57
CA GLY A 393 -17.49 22.52 -8.89
C GLY A 393 -16.00 22.57 -8.56
N SER A 394 -15.16 23.03 -9.50
CA SER A 394 -13.72 23.17 -9.26
C SER A 394 -13.41 24.22 -8.19
N ALA A 395 -14.16 25.32 -8.16
CA ALA A 395 -14.07 26.33 -7.11
C ALA A 395 -14.48 25.75 -5.75
N CYS A 396 -15.58 25.01 -5.67
CA CYS A 396 -16.02 24.34 -4.43
C CYS A 396 -14.98 23.33 -3.93
N ALA A 397 -14.34 22.57 -4.82
CA ALA A 397 -13.25 21.66 -4.46
C ALA A 397 -12.05 22.40 -3.87
N LEU A 398 -11.64 23.53 -4.47
CA LEU A 398 -10.58 24.38 -3.93
C LEU A 398 -10.95 24.94 -2.55
N LEU A 399 -12.17 25.49 -2.40
CA LEU A 399 -12.67 26.04 -1.14
C LEU A 399 -12.73 24.99 -0.03
N TYR A 400 -13.18 23.76 -0.35
CA TYR A 400 -13.18 22.64 0.59
C TYR A 400 -11.79 22.41 1.21
N HIS A 401 -10.74 22.38 0.38
CA HIS A 401 -9.38 22.20 0.87
C HIS A 401 -8.87 23.43 1.62
N MET A 402 -9.19 24.63 1.16
CA MET A 402 -8.80 25.87 1.84
C MET A 402 -9.39 25.96 3.24
N ASP A 403 -10.66 25.61 3.43
CA ASP A 403 -11.31 25.61 4.74
C ASP A 403 -10.74 24.51 5.64
N ARG A 404 -10.52 23.29 5.12
CA ARG A 404 -9.90 22.19 5.89
C ARG A 404 -8.47 22.51 6.35
N ALA A 405 -7.70 23.20 5.51
CA ALA A 405 -6.32 23.59 5.80
C ALA A 405 -6.22 24.94 6.52
N GLN A 406 -7.34 25.60 6.82
CA GLN A 406 -7.39 26.96 7.39
C GLN A 406 -6.54 27.97 6.60
N ALA A 407 -6.47 27.78 5.27
CA ALA A 407 -5.59 28.52 4.37
C ALA A 407 -5.80 30.03 4.41
N TRP A 408 -7.02 30.47 4.68
CA TRP A 408 -7.39 31.89 4.77
C TRP A 408 -6.58 32.66 5.81
N ALA A 409 -6.25 32.02 6.94
CA ALA A 409 -5.43 32.62 7.98
C ALA A 409 -3.97 32.84 7.50
N VAL A 410 -3.45 31.87 6.74
CA VAL A 410 -2.07 31.90 6.22
C VAL A 410 -1.92 32.89 5.07
N LEU A 411 -2.94 33.02 4.23
CA LEU A 411 -2.93 33.91 3.07
C LEU A 411 -3.10 35.39 3.44
N GLY A 412 -3.42 35.72 4.70
CA GLY A 412 -3.76 37.09 5.10
C GLY A 412 -4.91 37.68 4.29
N ALA A 413 -5.77 36.82 3.71
CA ALA A 413 -6.83 37.25 2.82
C ALA A 413 -7.84 38.08 3.62
N GLY A 414 -8.02 39.34 3.23
CA GLY A 414 -8.96 40.22 3.91
C GLY A 414 -10.38 39.65 3.93
N GLU A 415 -11.10 39.97 5.01
CA GLU A 415 -12.54 39.75 5.20
C GLU A 415 -13.42 39.87 3.91
N PRO A 416 -13.21 40.84 3.00
CA PRO A 416 -14.05 41.01 1.82
C PRO A 416 -13.90 39.90 0.76
N LEU A 417 -12.67 39.44 0.49
CA LEU A 417 -12.41 38.40 -0.51
C LEU A 417 -12.93 37.05 0.00
N VAL A 418 -12.71 36.77 1.28
CA VAL A 418 -13.23 35.59 1.97
C VAL A 418 -14.77 35.62 1.97
N ARG A 419 -15.39 36.77 2.28
CA ARG A 419 -16.84 36.96 2.22
C ARG A 419 -17.40 36.78 0.82
N ALA A 420 -16.74 37.31 -0.21
CA ALA A 420 -17.17 37.14 -1.59
C ALA A 420 -17.09 35.68 -2.05
N ALA A 421 -16.00 34.98 -1.72
CA ALA A 421 -15.85 33.56 -2.03
C ALA A 421 -16.88 32.69 -1.29
N ARG A 422 -17.13 32.97 -0.01
CA ARG A 422 -18.13 32.28 0.82
C ARG A 422 -19.58 32.65 0.49
N GLY A 423 -19.83 33.80 -0.14
CA GLY A 423 -21.16 34.19 -0.59
C GLY A 423 -21.69 33.36 -1.76
N LEU A 424 -20.80 32.67 -2.48
CA LEU A 424 -21.15 31.89 -3.68
C LEU A 424 -21.19 30.37 -3.43
N ALA A 425 -20.68 29.89 -2.30
CA ALA A 425 -20.57 28.47 -1.99
C ALA A 425 -20.99 28.18 -0.54
N PRO A 426 -21.41 26.95 -0.22
CA PRO A 426 -21.71 26.56 1.16
C PRO A 426 -20.53 26.81 2.11
N SER A 427 -20.81 27.20 3.35
CA SER A 427 -19.77 27.43 4.37
C SER A 427 -19.30 26.16 5.08
N ASP A 428 -20.07 25.07 4.98
CA ASP A 428 -19.74 23.79 5.61
C ASP A 428 -18.92 22.93 4.62
N PRO A 429 -17.70 22.47 5.00
CA PRO A 429 -16.89 21.55 4.19
C PRO A 429 -17.64 20.30 3.73
N LEU A 430 -18.56 19.77 4.54
CA LEU A 430 -19.39 18.62 4.16
C LEU A 430 -20.29 18.97 2.97
N LEU A 431 -20.94 20.13 3.02
CA LEU A 431 -21.80 20.62 1.94
C LEU A 431 -21.00 21.02 0.71
N LEU A 432 -19.79 21.57 0.87
CA LEU A 432 -18.87 21.85 -0.25
C LEU A 432 -18.54 20.57 -1.02
N ALA A 433 -18.12 19.52 -0.33
CA ALA A 433 -17.82 18.23 -0.97
C ALA A 433 -19.05 17.62 -1.66
N ARG A 434 -20.22 17.66 -1.02
CA ARG A 434 -21.50 17.21 -1.63
C ARG A 434 -21.88 18.02 -2.86
N THR A 435 -21.61 19.32 -2.84
CA THR A 435 -21.85 20.22 -3.98
C THR A 435 -20.97 19.84 -5.16
N VAL A 436 -19.70 19.49 -4.92
CA VAL A 436 -18.80 18.99 -5.97
C VAL A 436 -19.39 17.72 -6.63
N PHE A 437 -19.81 16.73 -5.84
CA PHE A 437 -20.45 15.54 -6.39
C PHE A 437 -21.73 15.85 -7.16
N ALA A 438 -22.57 16.77 -6.66
CA ALA A 438 -23.77 17.21 -7.35
C ALA A 438 -23.46 17.87 -8.70
N THR A 439 -22.42 18.72 -8.77
CA THR A 439 -22.01 19.33 -10.05
C THR A 439 -21.52 18.29 -11.06
N ALA A 440 -20.82 17.25 -10.61
CA ALA A 440 -20.38 16.16 -11.47
C ALA A 440 -21.56 15.31 -11.99
N LEU A 441 -22.54 15.00 -11.13
CA LEU A 441 -23.76 14.28 -11.54
C LEU A 441 -24.59 15.09 -12.55
N LEU A 442 -24.76 16.40 -12.29
CA LEU A 442 -25.43 17.30 -13.22
C LEU A 442 -24.68 17.38 -14.56
N GLN A 443 -23.36 17.35 -14.52
CA GLN A 443 -22.54 17.34 -15.73
C GLN A 443 -22.70 16.05 -16.54
N VAL A 444 -22.83 14.89 -15.90
CA VAL A 444 -23.21 13.63 -16.57
C VAL A 444 -24.58 13.77 -17.24
N ALA A 445 -25.57 14.33 -16.53
CA ALA A 445 -26.91 14.55 -17.10
C ALA A 445 -26.87 15.48 -18.33
N VAL A 446 -26.07 16.56 -18.29
CA VAL A 446 -25.84 17.44 -19.45
C VAL A 446 -25.17 16.69 -20.60
N CYS A 447 -24.16 15.86 -20.32
CA CYS A 447 -23.52 15.03 -21.36
C CYS A 447 -24.54 14.07 -22.02
N CYS A 448 -25.35 13.38 -21.23
CA CYS A 448 -26.38 12.45 -21.75
C CYS A 448 -27.45 13.18 -22.59
N ALA A 449 -27.97 14.30 -22.08
CA ALA A 449 -29.01 15.08 -22.76
C ALA A 449 -28.54 15.64 -24.11
N THR A 450 -27.24 15.85 -24.25
CA THR A 450 -26.66 16.53 -25.41
C THR A 450 -25.94 15.58 -26.38
N LEU A 451 -25.74 14.31 -25.99
CA LEU A 451 -25.04 13.27 -26.77
C LEU A 451 -25.53 13.16 -28.21
N ARG A 452 -26.85 13.14 -28.43
CA ARG A 452 -27.44 13.03 -29.78
C ARG A 452 -27.13 14.24 -30.67
N SER A 453 -26.90 15.41 -30.06
CA SER A 453 -26.81 16.69 -30.77
C SER A 453 -25.38 17.22 -31.00
N ALA A 454 -24.36 16.84 -30.23
CA ALA A 454 -22.95 17.12 -30.60
C ALA A 454 -22.10 15.90 -30.92
N GLY A 455 -22.65 14.70 -30.74
CA GLY A 455 -21.93 13.47 -31.02
C GLY A 455 -20.90 13.08 -29.96
N LEU A 456 -20.27 11.95 -30.22
CA LEU A 456 -19.53 11.15 -29.26
C LEU A 456 -18.23 11.80 -28.76
N ALA A 457 -17.46 12.43 -29.67
CA ALA A 457 -16.21 13.11 -29.32
C ALA A 457 -16.41 14.20 -28.26
N HIS A 458 -17.43 15.04 -28.46
CA HIS A 458 -17.75 16.11 -27.53
C HIS A 458 -18.27 15.57 -26.19
N ALA A 459 -19.08 14.50 -26.20
CA ALA A 459 -19.56 13.89 -24.97
C ALA A 459 -18.41 13.31 -24.13
N ALA A 460 -17.43 12.67 -24.77
CA ALA A 460 -16.24 12.15 -24.08
C ALA A 460 -15.36 13.28 -23.51
N GLU A 461 -15.16 14.37 -24.26
CA GLU A 461 -14.46 15.56 -23.76
C GLU A 461 -15.20 16.24 -22.60
N ALA A 462 -16.53 16.31 -22.67
CA ALA A 462 -17.37 16.87 -21.62
C ALA A 462 -17.38 16.00 -20.36
N ALA A 463 -17.34 14.67 -20.51
CA ALA A 463 -17.19 13.74 -19.39
C ALA A 463 -15.83 13.90 -18.70
N LEU A 464 -14.73 14.01 -19.46
CA LEU A 464 -13.40 14.30 -18.91
C LEU A 464 -13.38 15.61 -18.11
N ALA A 465 -13.89 16.68 -18.71
CA ALA A 465 -14.02 17.97 -18.03
C ALA A 465 -14.88 17.84 -16.77
N GLY A 466 -16.02 17.17 -16.88
CA GLY A 466 -16.99 17.04 -15.79
C GLY A 466 -16.57 16.21 -14.60
N ALA A 467 -15.66 15.26 -14.79
CA ALA A 467 -15.06 14.49 -13.71
C ALA A 467 -13.99 15.29 -12.95
N MET A 468 -13.46 16.38 -13.53
CA MET A 468 -12.35 17.13 -12.96
C MET A 468 -12.59 17.69 -11.55
N PRO A 469 -13.75 18.29 -11.22
CA PRO A 469 -14.05 18.72 -9.86
C PRO A 469 -13.92 17.60 -8.82
N VAL A 470 -14.33 16.37 -9.17
CA VAL A 470 -14.22 15.21 -8.27
C VAL A 470 -12.75 14.81 -8.08
N PHE A 471 -11.96 14.79 -9.16
CA PHE A 471 -10.52 14.53 -9.04
C PHE A 471 -9.81 15.58 -8.17
N LEU A 472 -10.20 16.85 -8.27
CA LEU A 472 -9.67 17.92 -7.41
C LEU A 472 -10.11 17.77 -5.96
N LEU A 473 -11.37 17.39 -5.71
CA LEU A 473 -11.85 17.14 -4.35
C LEU A 473 -11.07 16.00 -3.68
N LEU A 474 -10.80 14.93 -4.42
CA LEU A 474 -10.14 13.74 -3.89
C LEU A 474 -8.61 13.84 -3.88
N ALA A 475 -8.02 14.71 -4.69
CA ALA A 475 -6.59 14.97 -4.68
C ALA A 475 -6.18 15.97 -3.60
N ARG A 476 -4.89 15.97 -3.23
CA ARG A 476 -4.31 17.00 -2.37
C ARG A 476 -4.05 18.29 -3.17
N PRO A 477 -4.13 19.49 -2.54
CA PRO A 477 -3.93 20.76 -3.22
C PRO A 477 -2.61 20.88 -3.97
N HIS A 478 -1.52 20.33 -3.42
CA HIS A 478 -0.20 20.34 -4.06
C HIS A 478 -0.18 19.54 -5.37
N SER A 479 -1.14 18.66 -5.61
CA SER A 479 -1.24 17.85 -6.83
C SER A 479 -2.12 18.51 -7.91
N PHE A 480 -2.78 19.64 -7.63
CA PHE A 480 -3.65 20.32 -8.60
C PHE A 480 -2.87 20.75 -9.84
N GLY A 481 -1.63 21.24 -9.65
CA GLY A 481 -0.71 21.59 -10.72
C GLY A 481 -0.45 20.43 -11.70
N VAL A 482 -0.36 19.19 -11.18
CA VAL A 482 -0.14 17.99 -12.01
C VAL A 482 -1.29 17.77 -12.99
N PHE A 483 -2.54 17.91 -12.55
CA PHE A 483 -3.69 17.82 -13.46
C PHE A 483 -3.70 18.93 -14.51
N GLY A 484 -3.30 20.15 -14.14
CA GLY A 484 -3.09 21.23 -15.09
C GLY A 484 -2.07 20.86 -16.18
N LEU A 485 -0.95 20.24 -15.78
CA LEU A 485 0.07 19.72 -16.70
C LEU A 485 -0.46 18.55 -17.56
N PHE A 486 -1.34 17.70 -17.03
CA PHE A 486 -1.99 16.65 -17.83
C PHE A 486 -2.83 17.24 -18.97
N PHE A 487 -3.61 18.30 -18.72
CA PHE A 487 -4.33 19.01 -19.79
C PHE A 487 -3.38 19.63 -20.83
N VAL A 488 -2.22 20.14 -20.41
CA VAL A 488 -1.19 20.64 -21.34
C VAL A 488 -0.67 19.51 -22.23
N ILE A 489 -0.30 18.36 -21.66
CA ILE A 489 0.15 17.18 -22.43
C ILE A 489 -0.95 16.72 -23.40
N LEU A 490 -2.20 16.68 -22.94
CA LEU A 490 -3.36 16.29 -23.74
C LEU A 490 -3.59 17.24 -24.92
N ALA A 491 -3.50 18.55 -24.71
CA ALA A 491 -3.69 19.57 -25.73
C ALA A 491 -2.62 19.52 -26.85
N LEU A 492 -1.45 18.96 -26.55
CA LEU A 492 -0.34 18.83 -27.51
C LEU A 492 -0.47 17.62 -28.45
N PHE A 493 -1.39 16.68 -28.21
CA PHE A 493 -1.67 15.60 -29.17
C PHE A 493 -2.26 16.15 -30.47
N PRO A 494 -1.94 15.54 -31.63
CA PRO A 494 -2.47 16.00 -32.91
C PRO A 494 -3.98 15.81 -33.02
N PRO A 495 -4.75 16.83 -33.47
CA PRO A 495 -6.17 16.67 -33.73
C PRO A 495 -6.37 15.71 -34.91
N GLY A 496 -7.29 14.75 -34.75
CA GLY A 496 -7.63 13.76 -35.80
C GLY A 496 -6.74 12.52 -35.85
N GLY A 497 -5.88 12.29 -34.84
CA GLY A 497 -5.21 11.01 -34.65
C GLY A 497 -3.91 10.78 -35.42
N ASP A 498 -3.47 9.51 -35.45
CA ASP A 498 -2.23 9.10 -36.12
C ASP A 498 -2.41 8.91 -37.65
N GLY A 499 -2.11 9.96 -38.41
CA GLY A 499 -2.15 9.92 -39.89
C GLY A 499 -1.04 9.11 -40.56
N THR A 500 0.04 8.74 -39.87
CA THR A 500 1.16 7.95 -40.42
C THR A 500 1.45 6.72 -39.56
N ARG A 501 1.35 5.53 -40.17
CA ARG A 501 1.68 4.24 -39.53
C ARG A 501 3.04 3.77 -40.02
N GLY A 502 3.98 3.55 -39.10
CA GLY A 502 5.29 2.98 -39.39
C GLY A 502 5.69 2.02 -38.28
N TRP A 503 6.50 1.01 -38.60
CA TRP A 503 6.94 -0.03 -37.65
C TRP A 503 7.61 0.55 -36.38
N LEU A 504 8.28 1.70 -36.50
CA LEU A 504 8.97 2.39 -35.41
C LEU A 504 8.10 3.39 -34.63
N ARG A 505 6.94 3.78 -35.16
CA ARG A 505 6.10 4.83 -34.55
C ARG A 505 5.10 4.21 -33.59
N PRO A 506 5.22 4.42 -32.26
CA PRO A 506 4.29 3.84 -31.31
C PRO A 506 2.91 4.52 -31.42
N PRO A 507 1.81 3.74 -31.31
CA PRO A 507 0.46 4.30 -31.39
C PRO A 507 0.16 5.21 -30.19
N ILE A 508 -0.65 6.24 -30.38
CA ILE A 508 -1.07 7.17 -29.30
C ILE A 508 -1.67 6.42 -28.11
N ALA A 509 -2.48 5.38 -28.34
CA ALA A 509 -3.05 4.55 -27.28
C ALA A 509 -2.00 3.94 -26.33
N LEU A 510 -0.82 3.57 -26.84
CA LEU A 510 0.27 3.05 -26.02
C LEU A 510 0.93 4.14 -25.16
N VAL A 511 1.05 5.35 -25.71
CA VAL A 511 1.53 6.52 -24.95
C VAL A 511 0.55 6.86 -23.82
N LEU A 512 -0.75 6.88 -24.12
CA LEU A 512 -1.82 7.12 -23.15
C LEU A 512 -1.86 6.05 -22.06
N PHE A 513 -1.66 4.78 -22.43
CA PHE A 513 -1.52 3.68 -21.46
C PHE A 513 -0.34 3.91 -20.51
N GLY A 514 0.84 4.27 -21.03
CA GLY A 514 2.00 4.61 -20.21
C GLY A 514 1.76 5.83 -19.32
N LEU A 515 1.09 6.87 -19.83
CA LEU A 515 0.73 8.06 -19.06
C LEU A 515 -0.25 7.74 -17.92
N ALA A 516 -1.22 6.85 -18.14
CA ALA A 516 -2.14 6.40 -17.11
C ALA A 516 -1.38 5.73 -15.95
N HIS A 517 -0.48 4.79 -16.23
CA HIS A 517 0.33 4.16 -15.18
C HIS A 517 1.32 5.13 -14.52
N ALA A 518 2.01 5.96 -15.30
CA ALA A 518 2.93 6.97 -14.77
C ALA A 518 2.21 7.98 -13.84
N SER A 519 0.96 8.33 -14.16
CA SER A 519 0.20 9.31 -13.38
C SER A 519 -0.17 8.84 -11.97
N PHE A 520 -0.26 7.52 -11.75
CA PHE A 520 -0.44 6.95 -10.41
C PHE A 520 0.69 7.40 -9.48
N PHE A 521 1.93 7.25 -9.94
CA PHE A 521 3.13 7.66 -9.20
C PHE A 521 3.34 9.17 -9.20
N ALA A 522 3.01 9.84 -10.30
CA ALA A 522 3.15 11.31 -10.39
C ALA A 522 2.26 12.06 -9.41
N LEU A 523 1.20 11.44 -8.89
CA LEU A 523 0.36 11.99 -7.83
C LEU A 523 0.83 11.67 -6.41
N GLY A 524 1.93 10.92 -6.27
CA GLY A 524 2.58 10.60 -4.99
C GLY A 524 2.29 9.19 -4.46
N ASN A 525 1.57 8.35 -5.20
CA ASN A 525 1.35 6.96 -4.80
C ASN A 525 2.57 6.07 -5.06
N SER A 526 2.65 4.94 -4.37
CA SER A 526 3.66 3.90 -4.60
C SER A 526 3.05 2.51 -4.42
N ASN A 527 3.85 1.47 -4.60
CA ASN A 527 3.42 0.09 -4.34
C ASN A 527 3.39 -0.27 -2.84
N SER A 528 3.61 0.69 -1.94
CA SER A 528 3.47 0.50 -0.49
C SER A 528 2.06 0.86 -0.02
N LEU A 529 1.46 0.00 0.82
CA LEU A 529 0.17 0.27 1.45
C LEU A 529 0.16 1.55 2.29
N ALA A 530 1.32 1.97 2.82
CA ALA A 530 1.46 3.22 3.56
C ALA A 530 1.26 4.47 2.69
N SER A 531 1.30 4.33 1.35
CA SER A 531 1.08 5.45 0.43
C SER A 531 -0.40 5.69 0.10
N LEU A 532 -1.31 4.81 0.52
CA LEU A 532 -2.75 5.02 0.32
C LEU A 532 -3.24 6.24 1.09
N ASP A 533 -3.75 7.23 0.37
CA ASP A 533 -4.33 8.41 0.99
C ASP A 533 -5.77 8.13 1.44
N LEU A 534 -5.98 8.13 2.75
CA LEU A 534 -7.29 8.00 3.39
C LEU A 534 -7.93 9.37 3.68
N SER A 535 -7.16 10.46 3.66
CA SER A 535 -7.58 11.75 4.23
C SER A 535 -8.71 12.43 3.45
N ASN A 536 -8.78 12.20 2.14
CA ASN A 536 -9.82 12.72 1.25
C ASN A 536 -10.91 11.68 0.93
N ALA A 537 -10.76 10.43 1.36
CA ALA A 537 -11.77 9.39 1.17
C ALA A 537 -13.04 9.61 2.01
N TYR A 538 -13.00 10.56 2.94
CA TYR A 538 -14.14 10.98 3.77
C TYR A 538 -14.83 12.25 3.24
N ALA A 539 -14.39 12.80 2.11
CA ALA A 539 -15.00 14.01 1.54
C ALA A 539 -16.49 13.75 1.24
N GLY A 540 -17.38 14.52 1.87
CA GLY A 540 -18.84 14.42 1.65
C GLY A 540 -19.56 13.35 2.48
N VAL A 541 -18.83 12.58 3.29
CA VAL A 541 -19.34 11.47 4.12
C VAL A 541 -19.59 11.95 5.55
N ALA A 542 -20.82 11.85 6.04
CA ALA A 542 -21.21 12.34 7.36
C ALA A 542 -21.04 11.30 8.48
N GLN A 543 -21.15 10.01 8.15
CA GLN A 543 -21.02 8.88 9.06
C GLN A 543 -20.18 7.80 8.39
N TYR A 544 -19.39 7.07 9.18
CA TYR A 544 -18.53 6.02 8.65
C TYR A 544 -19.37 4.94 7.94
N ASP A 545 -19.05 4.68 6.67
CA ASP A 545 -19.62 3.62 5.86
C ASP A 545 -18.49 2.96 5.06
N GLU A 546 -18.28 1.65 5.29
CA GLU A 546 -17.13 0.92 4.75
C GLU A 546 -17.13 0.90 3.20
N VAL A 547 -18.31 0.78 2.58
CA VAL A 547 -18.45 0.69 1.12
C VAL A 547 -18.16 2.03 0.46
N GLN A 548 -18.76 3.11 0.95
CA GLN A 548 -18.55 4.46 0.43
C GLN A 548 -17.09 4.91 0.60
N VAL A 549 -16.53 4.71 1.79
CA VAL A 549 -15.13 5.06 2.06
C VAL A 549 -14.21 4.21 1.17
N GLY A 550 -14.44 2.90 1.04
CA GLY A 550 -13.67 2.03 0.16
C GLY A 550 -13.66 2.50 -1.31
N LEU A 551 -14.82 2.90 -1.84
CA LEU A 551 -14.92 3.46 -3.20
C LEU A 551 -14.15 4.78 -3.33
N LEU A 552 -14.29 5.69 -2.36
CA LEU A 552 -13.61 6.99 -2.39
C LEU A 552 -12.10 6.84 -2.22
N VAL A 553 -11.62 5.88 -1.43
CA VAL A 553 -10.19 5.52 -1.36
C VAL A 553 -9.69 5.11 -2.74
N PHE A 554 -10.40 4.22 -3.44
CA PHE A 554 -10.00 3.81 -4.79
C PHE A 554 -9.97 5.00 -5.76
N LEU A 555 -11.05 5.81 -5.81
CA LEU A 555 -11.13 6.96 -6.70
C LEU A 555 -10.06 8.01 -6.42
N ALA A 556 -9.72 8.26 -5.15
CA ALA A 556 -8.68 9.20 -4.75
C ALA A 556 -7.28 8.72 -5.19
N ASN A 557 -6.96 7.45 -4.93
CA ASN A 557 -5.63 6.91 -5.19
C ASN A 557 -5.42 6.61 -6.69
N TRP A 558 -6.48 6.31 -7.46
CA TRP A 558 -6.43 6.12 -8.92
C TRP A 558 -6.90 7.34 -9.72
N ALA A 559 -6.98 8.53 -9.10
CA ALA A 559 -7.46 9.74 -9.77
C ALA A 559 -6.71 10.07 -11.07
N GLY A 560 -5.38 9.99 -11.06
CA GLY A 560 -4.53 10.21 -12.24
C GLY A 560 -4.80 9.19 -13.36
N PRO A 561 -4.70 7.88 -13.07
CA PRO A 561 -5.03 6.84 -14.04
C PRO A 561 -6.43 6.97 -14.63
N LEU A 562 -7.44 7.26 -13.79
CA LEU A 562 -8.84 7.44 -14.21
C LEU A 562 -8.99 8.66 -15.12
N TRP A 563 -8.31 9.76 -14.79
CA TRP A 563 -8.24 10.94 -15.65
C TRP A 563 -7.67 10.60 -17.03
N TRP A 564 -6.55 9.86 -17.09
CA TRP A 564 -5.94 9.46 -18.37
C TRP A 564 -6.78 8.43 -19.13
N ALA A 565 -7.56 7.58 -18.46
CA ALA A 565 -8.52 6.69 -19.11
C ALA A 565 -9.64 7.48 -19.80
N LEU A 566 -10.21 8.49 -19.13
CA LEU A 566 -11.19 9.40 -19.72
C LEU A 566 -10.58 10.22 -20.86
N ALA A 567 -9.34 10.68 -20.71
CA ALA A 567 -8.61 11.38 -21.77
C ALA A 567 -8.36 10.48 -22.98
N ALA A 568 -8.05 9.20 -22.77
CA ALA A 568 -7.89 8.24 -23.85
C ALA A 568 -9.21 8.00 -24.61
N ALA A 569 -10.32 7.87 -23.90
CA ALA A 569 -11.65 7.79 -24.51
C ALA A 569 -11.96 9.05 -25.35
N ALA A 570 -11.65 10.24 -24.83
CA ALA A 570 -11.85 11.50 -25.56
C ALA A 570 -10.99 11.59 -26.84
N VAL A 571 -9.72 11.19 -26.78
CA VAL A 571 -8.83 11.16 -27.96
C VAL A 571 -9.32 10.16 -29.00
N LEU A 572 -9.72 8.95 -28.60
CA LEU A 572 -10.20 7.92 -29.53
C LEU A 572 -11.56 8.28 -30.14
N ALA A 573 -12.44 8.94 -29.38
CA ALA A 573 -13.72 9.42 -29.89
C ALA A 573 -13.56 10.52 -30.96
N GLN A 574 -12.45 11.27 -30.96
CA GLN A 574 -12.14 12.19 -32.07
C GLN A 574 -11.74 11.47 -33.36
N GLU A 575 -11.11 10.28 -33.27
CA GLU A 575 -10.74 9.47 -34.43
C GLU A 575 -11.95 8.73 -35.03
N HIS A 576 -12.96 8.43 -34.20
CA HIS A 576 -14.12 7.64 -34.57
C HIS A 576 -15.44 8.39 -34.30
N SER A 577 -16.07 8.89 -35.35
CA SER A 577 -17.27 9.74 -35.27
C SER A 577 -18.56 9.03 -34.85
N THR A 578 -18.57 7.69 -34.77
CA THR A 578 -19.77 6.87 -34.49
C THR A 578 -19.48 5.81 -33.44
N VAL A 579 -20.49 5.48 -32.63
CA VAL A 579 -20.40 4.47 -31.56
C VAL A 579 -20.03 3.11 -32.13
N ASP A 580 -20.61 2.71 -33.27
CA ASP A 580 -20.36 1.44 -33.95
C ASP A 580 -18.88 1.23 -34.34
N ARG A 581 -18.13 2.33 -34.55
CA ARG A 581 -16.69 2.28 -34.85
C ARG A 581 -15.82 2.40 -33.61
N LEU A 582 -16.26 3.14 -32.59
CA LEU A 582 -15.50 3.35 -31.36
C LEU A 582 -15.59 2.15 -30.41
N ALA A 583 -16.78 1.59 -30.23
CA ALA A 583 -17.04 0.45 -29.33
C ALA A 583 -16.09 -0.74 -29.57
N PRO A 584 -15.89 -1.25 -30.81
CA PRO A 584 -14.95 -2.34 -31.03
C PRO A 584 -13.50 -1.96 -30.71
N ARG A 585 -13.09 -0.69 -30.89
CA ARG A 585 -11.73 -0.24 -30.54
C ARG A 585 -11.51 -0.16 -29.05
N LEU A 586 -12.49 0.35 -28.31
CA LEU A 586 -12.44 0.36 -26.85
C LEU A 586 -12.42 -1.06 -26.31
N ALA A 587 -13.20 -1.97 -26.89
CA ALA A 587 -13.17 -3.39 -26.54
C ALA A 587 -11.79 -4.02 -26.81
N GLU A 588 -11.17 -3.77 -27.97
CA GLU A 588 -9.82 -4.24 -28.28
C GLU A 588 -8.77 -3.74 -27.28
N LEU A 589 -8.80 -2.43 -26.96
CA LEU A 589 -7.88 -1.83 -25.99
C LEU A 589 -8.13 -2.34 -24.57
N ALA A 590 -9.39 -2.55 -24.19
CA ALA A 590 -9.75 -3.15 -22.92
C ALA A 590 -9.21 -4.58 -22.83
N VAL A 591 -9.42 -5.42 -23.85
CA VAL A 591 -8.87 -6.79 -23.87
C VAL A 591 -7.35 -6.78 -23.80
N ALA A 592 -6.67 -5.89 -24.54
CA ALA A 592 -5.22 -5.74 -24.48
C ALA A 592 -4.73 -5.36 -23.07
N ALA A 593 -5.41 -4.40 -22.42
CA ALA A 593 -5.07 -3.98 -21.07
C ALA A 593 -5.35 -5.09 -20.03
N HIS A 594 -6.43 -5.84 -20.16
CA HIS A 594 -6.71 -6.99 -19.29
C HIS A 594 -5.67 -8.10 -19.49
N LEU A 595 -5.26 -8.39 -20.73
CA LEU A 595 -4.19 -9.35 -21.01
C LEU A 595 -2.87 -8.92 -20.37
N TRP A 596 -2.53 -7.64 -20.46
CA TRP A 596 -1.38 -7.06 -19.78
C TRP A 596 -1.46 -7.29 -18.26
N GLN A 597 -2.58 -6.92 -17.63
CA GLN A 597 -2.72 -7.05 -16.18
C GLN A 597 -2.76 -8.51 -15.72
N ALA A 598 -3.36 -9.40 -16.50
CA ALA A 598 -3.43 -10.83 -16.20
C ALA A 598 -2.04 -11.49 -16.27
N THR A 599 -1.23 -11.14 -17.27
CA THR A 599 0.15 -11.66 -17.37
C THR A 599 1.07 -11.09 -16.30
N ALA A 600 0.92 -9.81 -15.94
CA ALA A 600 1.62 -9.22 -14.81
C ALA A 600 1.25 -9.91 -13.48
N LEU A 601 -0.05 -10.17 -13.25
CA LEU A 601 -0.52 -10.89 -12.06
C LEU A 601 -0.01 -12.33 -12.02
N LEU A 602 0.01 -13.03 -13.15
CA LEU A 602 0.57 -14.38 -13.27
C LEU A 602 2.07 -14.38 -12.96
N MET A 603 2.83 -13.44 -13.54
CA MET A 603 4.26 -13.32 -13.29
C MET A 603 4.56 -13.04 -11.82
N LEU A 604 3.82 -12.10 -11.22
CA LEU A 604 3.94 -11.77 -9.80
C LEU A 604 3.55 -12.96 -8.90
N SER A 605 2.50 -13.72 -9.26
CA SER A 605 2.12 -14.95 -8.56
C SER A 605 3.23 -15.99 -8.61
N ALA A 606 3.85 -16.18 -9.77
CA ALA A 606 4.96 -17.12 -9.96
C ALA A 606 6.18 -16.70 -9.14
N VAL A 607 6.58 -15.43 -9.22
CA VAL A 607 7.73 -14.89 -8.47
C VAL A 607 7.47 -14.93 -6.97
N ALA A 608 6.30 -14.52 -6.49
CA ALA A 608 5.94 -14.59 -5.07
C ALA A 608 5.92 -16.04 -4.56
N THR A 609 5.52 -17.01 -5.39
CA THR A 609 5.57 -18.45 -5.04
C THR A 609 7.01 -18.96 -4.97
N LEU A 610 7.86 -18.56 -5.92
CA LEU A 610 9.29 -18.90 -5.93
C LEU A 610 10.01 -18.28 -4.73
N LEU A 611 9.72 -17.02 -4.43
CA LEU A 611 10.31 -16.23 -3.34
C LEU A 611 9.48 -16.27 -2.04
N ARG A 612 8.63 -17.28 -1.84
CA ARG A 612 7.72 -17.37 -0.68
C ARG A 612 8.41 -17.37 0.69
N SER A 613 9.68 -17.76 0.73
CA SER A 613 10.53 -17.75 1.92
C SER A 613 11.46 -16.53 2.00
N HIS A 614 11.38 -15.63 1.01
CA HIS A 614 12.19 -14.42 0.94
C HIS A 614 11.59 -13.33 1.85
N LEU A 615 12.44 -12.55 2.53
CA LEU A 615 11.98 -11.57 3.52
C LEU A 615 11.07 -10.49 2.93
N PHE A 616 11.33 -10.06 1.69
CA PHE A 616 10.49 -9.11 0.95
C PHE A 616 9.14 -9.64 0.44
N VAL A 617 8.78 -10.92 0.68
CA VAL A 617 7.48 -11.46 0.22
C VAL A 617 6.32 -10.67 0.83
N TRP A 618 6.45 -10.24 2.09
CA TRP A 618 5.40 -9.51 2.81
C TRP A 618 5.49 -8.00 2.66
N SER A 619 6.69 -7.43 2.59
CA SER A 619 6.86 -5.97 2.54
C SER A 619 6.81 -5.38 1.13
N VAL A 620 7.12 -6.18 0.09
CA VAL A 620 7.18 -5.70 -1.30
C VAL A 620 6.21 -6.46 -2.21
N PHE A 621 6.34 -7.78 -2.29
CA PHE A 621 5.56 -8.58 -3.24
C PHE A 621 4.07 -8.60 -2.90
N SER A 622 3.71 -8.79 -1.62
CA SER A 622 2.30 -8.83 -1.18
C SER A 622 1.58 -7.49 -1.41
N PRO A 623 2.08 -6.32 -0.97
CA PRO A 623 1.50 -5.03 -1.33
C PRO A 623 1.36 -4.84 -2.84
N ARG A 624 2.42 -5.13 -3.61
CA ARG A 624 2.36 -5.03 -5.07
C ARG A 624 1.30 -5.93 -5.68
N TYR A 625 1.09 -7.12 -5.11
CA TYR A 625 0.06 -8.06 -5.53
C TYR A 625 -1.33 -7.48 -5.33
N LEU A 626 -1.60 -6.87 -4.17
CA LEU A 626 -2.87 -6.19 -3.91
C LEU A 626 -3.10 -5.03 -4.88
N TYR A 627 -2.07 -4.22 -5.14
CA TYR A 627 -2.14 -3.18 -6.18
C TYR A 627 -2.42 -3.78 -7.57
N GLN A 628 -1.82 -4.93 -7.91
CA GLN A 628 -2.08 -5.59 -9.19
C GLN A 628 -3.53 -6.05 -9.32
N VAL A 629 -4.11 -6.57 -8.25
CA VAL A 629 -5.53 -6.93 -8.19
C VAL A 629 -6.40 -5.70 -8.30
N ALA A 630 -6.08 -4.59 -7.62
CA ALA A 630 -6.80 -3.34 -7.74
C ALA A 630 -6.76 -2.77 -9.18
N TRP A 631 -5.60 -2.84 -9.84
CA TRP A 631 -5.48 -2.49 -11.26
C TRP A 631 -6.38 -3.38 -12.14
N LEU A 632 -6.33 -4.69 -11.98
CA LEU A 632 -7.12 -5.62 -12.79
C LEU A 632 -8.65 -5.47 -12.55
N VAL A 633 -9.07 -5.47 -11.28
CA VAL A 633 -10.48 -5.56 -10.88
C VAL A 633 -11.15 -4.19 -10.75
N ALA A 634 -10.60 -3.30 -9.94
CA ALA A 634 -11.25 -2.02 -9.71
C ALA A 634 -11.06 -1.07 -10.90
N PHE A 635 -9.85 -1.03 -11.47
CA PHE A 635 -9.54 -0.11 -12.57
C PHE A 635 -9.96 -0.64 -13.94
N TYR A 636 -9.40 -1.75 -14.44
CA TYR A 636 -9.66 -2.18 -15.82
C TYR A 636 -11.02 -2.86 -16.00
N LEU A 637 -11.47 -3.71 -15.07
CA LEU A 637 -12.83 -4.24 -15.13
C LEU A 637 -13.87 -3.14 -14.87
N GLY A 638 -13.64 -2.24 -13.89
CA GLY A 638 -14.52 -1.10 -13.62
C GLY A 638 -14.62 -0.10 -14.78
N SER A 639 -13.49 0.34 -15.34
CA SER A 639 -13.49 1.29 -16.48
C SER A 639 -13.94 0.64 -17.80
N GLY A 640 -13.67 -0.66 -18.00
CA GLY A 640 -14.10 -1.42 -19.18
C GLY A 640 -15.60 -1.71 -19.21
N THR A 641 -16.21 -1.97 -18.06
CA THR A 641 -17.67 -2.17 -17.94
C THR A 641 -18.45 -0.87 -18.11
N VAL A 642 -17.94 0.26 -17.62
CA VAL A 642 -18.53 1.60 -17.86
C VAL A 642 -18.46 1.97 -19.35
N GLY A 643 -17.42 1.56 -20.08
CA GLY A 643 -17.35 1.74 -21.53
C GLY A 643 -18.33 0.85 -22.33
N GLY A 644 -18.68 -0.33 -21.80
CA GLY A 644 -19.62 -1.26 -22.43
C GLY A 644 -21.10 -0.96 -22.13
N ALA A 645 -21.42 -0.40 -20.97
CA ALA A 645 -22.79 -0.06 -20.57
C ALA A 645 -23.33 1.26 -21.17
N VAL A 646 -22.46 2.05 -21.82
CA VAL A 646 -22.82 3.28 -22.54
C VAL A 646 -23.01 3.01 -24.06
N GLY A 647 -22.81 1.77 -24.50
CA GLY A 647 -23.08 1.30 -25.86
C GLY A 647 -24.54 1.03 -26.13
#